data_AF-A0AAN7SP68-F1
#
_entry.id   AF-A0AAN7SP68-F1
#
_cell.length_a   1.000
_cell.length_b   1.000
_cell.length_c   1.000
_cell.angle_alpha   90.00
_cell.angle_beta   90.00
_cell.angle_gamma   90.00
#
_symmetry.space_group_name_H-M   'P 1'
#
loop_
_entity.id
_entity.type
_entity.pdbx_description
1 polymer ?
#
loop_
_entity_poly.entity_id
_entity_poly.type
_entity_poly.pdbx_seq_one_letter_code
_entity_poly.pdbx_strand_id
1 'polypeptide(L)'
;MLAETSVGQAQALFSQALNWELPDCLTVFALVHLIWAASSANLHALNASPESLHSLCDPTKRNAPLELHPDDILLCKEALELLSIALVLNPSSLEVLCRDKQFPIFLTDLVLLNPSRSVRIAAAEQFIIICTCGAASRLALRLITPLLFSLLDTLVLENAQTSHEFFQLLCRLVNCVYMMGCPFPTAEALLASEVAWLRKARGQHEVLLEGHLCLARELLCFMSIEQKCELGSADTGSLIKELLEDFLFPASKLMLQLNRTGLLGEDPATPICDTPQTQAAAFDLLISLCINCVPNCRQLVIMLSDMFYSDQDTAILEWDYLPTIGPRPLQGFVGLKNAGATCYMNSVLQQLYMVESIREGLLACEGAATDPNEDFTGEERLELDSDCCDDRSSIDDYRKDYNVGILKQVQAIFGHLACSRLQYYVPRGLWRHFKLQGEPVNLREQQDAVEFFMSLVESLDEALKTLGHEQIMSKILGGSYSDQKICKGCPHRYSKEEPFSVISVDIRNHSSLQDSMEQYVKGELLEGADAYYCEKCAKKVVTVKRLCVKKLPPILGIQLKRFEYDFERVCAIKFNDYFEFPRDLDMEPYTVNGLAKLEGEVIDCDLDASSKDVCTKYRLSGIVVHSGQASGGHYYSYIRHHDPTVEVRWYKFDDGEVSECRMGEDEEMKVQCFGGDYMGEVFDPMLKRTTYRRQKRWWNAYMLFYTRQDVEESAIIKSFEQLGLSEKKETHIKMPTAIENSIRKQNIKFLHHRSQFSIEYFSFIRKLVTCITPSSTRSNHALTNESEQLSMLSTQLASRFLFHTGWHTKKNLRGPAMEWCDVLCLHLRTASSIRSWFAHQMLFNHPHRFCEYLLSCPSNEVRSAFMKIIVLLAHFSLNDGPCAAPACVNNPDPNATLSDHILLSLWDYYKEKLVNMEDIYLTTATFFICTLVKVFKKKRSY
;
A
#
# COMPACT_ATOMS: atom_id res chain seq x y z
N MET A 1 -37.34 65.85 22.50
CA MET A 1 -37.30 66.90 21.48
C MET A 1 -36.43 66.38 20.36
N LEU A 2 -37.11 65.83 19.35
CA LEU A 2 -37.17 66.39 18.00
C LEU A 2 -35.88 66.02 17.25
N ALA A 3 -35.82 64.82 16.66
CA ALA A 3 -36.41 64.51 15.36
C ALA A 3 -35.98 65.56 14.33
N GLU A 4 -34.85 65.33 13.63
CA GLU A 4 -34.60 65.85 12.26
C GLU A 4 -33.23 65.51 11.64
N THR A 5 -32.38 64.63 12.21
CA THR A 5 -31.02 64.43 11.63
C THR A 5 -30.73 63.08 10.99
N SER A 6 -31.64 62.09 11.06
CA SER A 6 -31.34 60.72 10.60
C SER A 6 -31.85 60.34 9.21
N VAL A 7 -32.68 61.16 8.56
CA VAL A 7 -33.24 60.84 7.23
C VAL A 7 -32.31 61.33 6.12
N GLY A 8 -31.58 62.43 6.32
CA GLY A 8 -30.70 63.03 5.30
C GLY A 8 -29.43 62.25 5.01
N GLN A 9 -28.80 61.59 5.98
CA GLN A 9 -27.60 60.75 5.73
C GLN A 9 -27.94 59.38 5.14
N ALA A 10 -29.06 58.79 5.55
CA ALA A 10 -29.55 57.55 4.94
C ALA A 10 -30.07 57.81 3.52
N GLN A 11 -30.80 58.91 3.26
CA GLN A 11 -31.15 59.32 1.91
C GLN A 11 -29.94 59.79 1.11
N ALA A 12 -28.90 60.40 1.69
CA ALA A 12 -27.67 60.72 0.96
C ALA A 12 -26.86 59.47 0.59
N LEU A 13 -26.79 58.46 1.46
CA LEU A 13 -26.17 57.16 1.16
C LEU A 13 -27.01 56.34 0.18
N PHE A 14 -28.35 56.40 0.26
CA PHE A 14 -29.25 55.72 -0.65
C PHE A 14 -29.38 56.44 -2.00
N SER A 15 -29.30 57.77 -2.04
CA SER A 15 -29.17 58.59 -3.25
C SER A 15 -27.77 58.54 -3.84
N GLN A 16 -26.72 58.35 -3.02
CA GLN A 16 -25.40 57.98 -3.53
C GLN A 16 -25.46 56.57 -4.12
N ALA A 17 -26.02 55.56 -3.44
CA ALA A 17 -26.22 54.21 -3.98
C ALA A 17 -27.12 54.17 -5.24
N LEU A 18 -28.10 55.07 -5.36
CA LEU A 18 -28.90 55.27 -6.58
C LEU A 18 -28.16 56.06 -7.68
N ASN A 19 -27.10 56.80 -7.31
CA ASN A 19 -26.14 57.45 -8.22
C ASN A 19 -24.89 56.58 -8.47
N TRP A 20 -24.82 55.34 -7.94
CA TRP A 20 -23.70 54.45 -8.26
C TRP A 20 -23.84 54.03 -9.72
N GLU A 21 -23.02 54.65 -10.56
CA GLU A 21 -22.72 54.06 -11.86
C GLU A 21 -22.27 52.61 -11.58
N LEU A 22 -22.96 51.65 -12.22
CA LEU A 22 -22.53 50.26 -12.21
C LEU A 22 -21.05 50.22 -12.60
N PRO A 23 -20.23 49.30 -12.04
CA PRO A 23 -18.81 49.23 -12.34
C PRO A 23 -18.59 49.30 -13.86
N ASP A 24 -17.93 50.35 -14.31
CA ASP A 24 -17.70 50.58 -15.73
C ASP A 24 -16.58 49.66 -16.25
N CYS A 25 -16.39 49.62 -17.57
CA CYS A 25 -15.35 48.76 -18.15
C CYS A 25 -13.95 49.09 -17.60
N LEU A 26 -13.66 50.35 -17.28
CA LEU A 26 -12.37 50.75 -16.72
C LEU A 26 -12.14 50.15 -15.33
N THR A 27 -13.16 50.14 -14.49
CA THR A 27 -13.12 49.49 -13.18
C THR A 27 -12.85 47.99 -13.30
N VAL A 28 -13.48 47.31 -14.26
CA VAL A 28 -13.23 45.88 -14.52
C VAL A 28 -11.79 45.62 -14.95
N PHE A 29 -11.23 46.41 -15.88
CA PHE A 29 -9.83 46.26 -16.32
C PHE A 29 -8.81 46.59 -15.22
N ALA A 30 -9.13 47.55 -14.34
CA ALA A 30 -8.30 47.86 -13.17
C ALA A 30 -8.28 46.70 -12.16
N LEU A 31 -9.42 46.07 -11.91
CA LEU A 31 -9.51 44.87 -11.07
C LEU A 31 -8.72 43.70 -11.67
N VAL A 32 -8.83 43.45 -12.98
CA VAL A 32 -8.03 42.42 -13.68
C VAL A 32 -6.54 42.65 -13.49
N HIS A 33 -6.05 43.88 -13.66
CA HIS A 33 -4.63 44.20 -13.45
C HIS A 33 -4.20 44.05 -11.98
N LEU A 34 -5.04 44.46 -11.03
CA LEU A 34 -4.76 44.30 -9.60
C LEU A 34 -4.63 42.83 -9.22
N ILE A 35 -5.55 41.98 -9.67
CA ILE A 35 -5.53 40.54 -9.44
C ILE A 35 -4.27 39.93 -10.04
N TRP A 36 -3.95 40.28 -11.28
CA TRP A 36 -2.80 39.73 -11.99
C TRP A 36 -1.48 40.12 -11.30
N ALA A 37 -1.33 41.38 -10.90
CA ALA A 37 -0.17 41.86 -10.14
C ALA A 37 -0.04 41.18 -8.77
N ALA A 38 -1.14 41.09 -8.01
CA ALA A 38 -1.17 40.41 -6.71
C ALA A 38 -0.81 38.91 -6.84
N SER A 39 -1.26 38.26 -7.92
CA SER A 39 -0.95 36.85 -8.20
C SER A 39 0.51 36.58 -8.61
N SER A 40 1.27 37.63 -8.94
CA SER A 40 2.65 37.56 -9.45
C SER A 40 3.74 37.82 -8.39
N ALA A 41 3.36 37.95 -7.11
CA ALA A 41 4.22 38.32 -5.96
C ALA A 41 4.92 39.68 -6.10
N ASN A 42 4.44 40.55 -6.99
CA ASN A 42 5.01 41.87 -7.23
C ASN A 42 3.91 42.91 -7.41
N LEU A 43 3.38 43.43 -6.31
CA LEU A 43 2.41 44.53 -6.31
C LEU A 43 2.97 45.83 -6.91
N HIS A 44 4.29 46.02 -6.96
CA HIS A 44 4.90 47.16 -7.63
C HIS A 44 4.79 47.07 -9.16
N ALA A 45 4.44 45.90 -9.71
CA ALA A 45 4.16 45.69 -11.13
C ALA A 45 2.72 46.06 -11.53
N LEU A 46 1.94 46.75 -10.68
CA LEU A 46 0.56 47.17 -10.98
C LEU A 46 0.42 47.96 -12.29
N ASN A 47 1.46 48.74 -12.64
CA ASN A 47 1.52 49.55 -13.87
C ASN A 47 2.29 48.85 -15.01
N ALA A 48 2.70 47.59 -14.83
CA ALA A 48 3.42 46.83 -15.85
C ALA A 48 2.47 46.38 -16.97
N SER A 49 3.02 46.08 -18.14
CA SER A 49 2.20 45.56 -19.25
C SER A 49 1.71 44.13 -18.93
N PRO A 50 0.56 43.71 -19.48
CA PRO A 50 0.08 42.33 -19.36
C PRO A 50 1.12 41.26 -19.75
N GLU A 51 1.94 41.53 -20.76
CA GLU A 51 3.03 40.61 -21.18
C GLU A 51 4.11 40.49 -20.11
N SER A 52 4.41 41.59 -19.42
CA SER A 52 5.35 41.62 -18.30
C SER A 52 4.79 40.84 -17.11
N LEU A 53 3.51 41.01 -16.79
CA LEU A 53 2.81 40.27 -15.73
C LEU A 53 2.73 38.77 -16.02
N HIS A 54 2.46 38.38 -17.27
CA HIS A 54 2.51 36.98 -17.70
C HIS A 54 3.92 36.40 -17.58
N SER A 55 4.96 37.13 -18.02
CA SER A 55 6.35 36.67 -17.88
C SER A 55 6.77 36.50 -16.42
N LEU A 56 6.18 37.30 -15.52
CA LEU A 56 6.35 37.07 -14.10
C LEU A 56 5.71 35.75 -13.77
N CYS A 57 4.42 35.50 -14.04
CA CYS A 57 3.72 34.25 -13.69
C CYS A 57 4.29 32.96 -14.30
N ASP A 58 4.93 33.02 -15.47
CA ASP A 58 5.44 31.86 -16.22
C ASP A 58 6.64 31.16 -15.51
N PRO A 59 6.50 29.88 -15.13
CA PRO A 59 7.56 29.13 -14.45
C PRO A 59 8.82 28.93 -15.31
N THR A 60 8.71 28.93 -16.65
CA THR A 60 9.85 28.74 -17.56
C THR A 60 10.75 29.96 -17.67
N LYS A 61 10.25 31.14 -17.29
CA LYS A 61 10.95 32.43 -17.40
C LYS A 61 11.50 32.92 -16.05
N ARG A 62 11.30 32.17 -14.96
CA ARG A 62 11.75 32.52 -13.61
C ARG A 62 13.05 31.80 -13.23
N ASN A 63 13.95 32.53 -12.56
CA ASN A 63 15.20 31.98 -12.00
C ASN A 63 15.00 31.29 -10.63
N ALA A 64 13.84 31.47 -9.97
CA ALA A 64 13.52 30.95 -8.65
C ALA A 64 12.01 30.66 -8.51
N PRO A 65 11.59 29.70 -7.64
CA PRO A 65 10.18 29.43 -7.38
C PRO A 65 9.48 30.65 -6.76
N LEU A 66 8.25 30.93 -7.21
CA LEU A 66 7.46 32.06 -6.71
C LEU A 66 6.82 31.72 -5.37
N GLU A 67 7.23 32.43 -4.32
CA GLU A 67 6.55 32.42 -3.03
C GLU A 67 5.68 33.68 -2.90
N LEU A 68 4.38 33.46 -2.67
CA LEU A 68 3.40 34.54 -2.50
C LEU A 68 3.23 34.84 -1.00
N HIS A 69 3.26 36.12 -0.63
CA HIS A 69 2.98 36.53 0.74
C HIS A 69 1.49 36.28 1.07
N PRO A 70 1.14 35.90 2.33
CA PRO A 70 -0.25 35.67 2.72
C PRO A 70 -1.19 36.84 2.41
N ASP A 71 -0.71 38.09 2.57
CA ASP A 71 -1.50 39.29 2.28
C ASP A 71 -1.79 39.46 0.77
N ASP A 72 -0.83 39.09 -0.10
CA ASP A 72 -1.03 39.13 -1.56
C ASP A 72 -2.06 38.09 -1.99
N ILE A 73 -2.04 36.91 -1.36
CA ILE A 73 -3.04 35.86 -1.58
C ILE A 73 -4.43 36.35 -1.16
N LEU A 74 -4.54 37.00 0.00
CA LEU A 74 -5.82 37.54 0.48
C LEU A 74 -6.34 38.64 -0.44
N LEU A 75 -5.50 39.60 -0.80
CA LEU A 75 -5.85 40.68 -1.73
C LEU A 75 -6.31 40.13 -3.09
N CYS A 76 -5.61 39.12 -3.62
CA CYS A 76 -5.99 38.47 -4.86
C CYS A 76 -7.37 37.82 -4.76
N LYS A 77 -7.69 37.14 -3.65
CA LYS A 77 -9.01 36.52 -3.40
C LYS A 77 -10.13 37.56 -3.32
N GLU A 78 -9.96 38.61 -2.51
CA GLU A 78 -10.96 39.66 -2.36
C GLU A 78 -11.18 40.42 -3.67
N ALA A 79 -10.10 40.70 -4.42
CA ALA A 79 -10.20 41.34 -5.73
C ALA A 79 -10.91 40.45 -6.77
N LEU A 80 -10.70 39.13 -6.74
CA LEU A 80 -11.42 38.17 -7.58
C LEU A 80 -12.93 38.14 -7.27
N GLU A 81 -13.31 38.20 -6.00
CA GLU A 81 -14.72 38.30 -5.58
C GLU A 81 -15.35 39.62 -6.05
N LEU A 82 -14.63 40.74 -5.93
CA LEU A 82 -15.11 42.03 -6.45
C LEU A 82 -15.25 42.02 -7.98
N LEU A 83 -14.31 41.37 -8.69
CA LEU A 83 -14.39 41.21 -10.14
C LEU A 83 -15.62 40.40 -10.57
N SER A 84 -15.91 39.29 -9.88
CA SER A 84 -17.08 38.47 -10.21
C SER A 84 -18.38 39.24 -9.98
N ILE A 85 -18.50 39.97 -8.86
CA ILE A 85 -19.65 40.83 -8.57
C ILE A 85 -19.79 41.93 -9.64
N ALA A 86 -18.69 42.60 -10.00
CA ALA A 86 -18.70 43.66 -11.01
C ALA A 86 -19.17 43.16 -12.38
N LEU A 87 -18.70 41.99 -12.81
CA LEU A 87 -19.09 41.36 -14.08
C LEU A 87 -20.54 40.85 -14.07
N VAL A 88 -21.04 40.36 -12.94
CA VAL A 88 -22.44 39.94 -12.77
C VAL A 88 -23.39 41.14 -12.86
N LEU A 89 -23.00 42.29 -12.28
CA LEU A 89 -23.80 43.51 -12.25
C LEU A 89 -23.76 44.30 -13.57
N ASN A 90 -22.69 44.16 -14.38
CA ASN A 90 -22.55 44.83 -15.68
C ASN A 90 -22.23 43.86 -16.84
N PRO A 91 -23.27 43.29 -17.50
CA PRO A 91 -23.13 42.36 -18.62
C PRO A 91 -22.33 42.90 -19.81
N SER A 92 -22.38 44.21 -20.07
CA SER A 92 -21.68 44.85 -21.19
C SER A 92 -20.16 44.86 -21.00
N SER A 93 -19.69 44.95 -19.75
CA SER A 93 -18.25 44.87 -19.45
C SER A 93 -17.69 43.46 -19.64
N LEU A 94 -18.50 42.42 -19.40
CA LEU A 94 -18.10 41.03 -19.68
C LEU A 94 -17.93 40.78 -21.18
N GLU A 95 -18.81 41.33 -22.02
CA GLU A 95 -18.68 41.30 -23.48
C GLU A 95 -17.37 41.91 -23.98
N VAL A 96 -16.97 43.04 -23.40
CA VAL A 96 -15.72 43.73 -23.75
C VAL A 96 -14.52 42.94 -23.25
N LEU A 97 -14.54 42.46 -22.01
CA LEU A 97 -13.45 41.71 -21.41
C LEU A 97 -13.18 40.41 -22.16
N CYS A 98 -14.20 39.64 -22.53
CA CYS A 98 -14.01 38.38 -23.27
C CYS A 98 -13.54 38.58 -24.73
N ARG A 99 -13.62 39.80 -25.28
CA ARG A 99 -13.04 40.14 -26.59
C ARG A 99 -11.58 40.61 -26.49
N ASP A 100 -11.08 40.87 -25.29
CA ASP A 100 -9.69 41.22 -25.07
C ASP A 100 -8.78 40.00 -25.31
N LYS A 101 -7.68 40.22 -26.04
CA LYS A 101 -6.65 39.21 -26.32
C LYS A 101 -5.89 38.81 -25.05
N GLN A 102 -5.88 39.64 -24.02
CA GLN A 102 -5.17 39.38 -22.76
C GLN A 102 -5.97 38.51 -21.78
N PHE A 103 -7.30 38.49 -21.89
CA PHE A 103 -8.16 37.75 -20.97
C PHE A 103 -7.89 36.24 -20.93
N PRO A 104 -7.61 35.56 -22.07
CA PRO A 104 -7.18 34.17 -22.05
C PRO A 104 -5.90 33.89 -21.27
N ILE A 105 -4.94 34.80 -21.36
CA ILE A 105 -3.63 34.69 -20.69
C ILE A 105 -3.84 34.89 -19.19
N PHE A 106 -4.60 35.92 -18.80
CA PHE A 106 -5.00 36.17 -17.42
C PHE A 106 -5.66 34.94 -16.77
N LEU A 107 -6.61 34.30 -17.47
CA LEU A 107 -7.28 33.11 -16.97
C LEU A 107 -6.29 31.95 -16.78
N THR A 108 -5.42 31.72 -17.76
CA THR A 108 -4.40 30.65 -17.74
C THR A 108 -3.42 30.85 -16.59
N ASP A 109 -2.95 32.09 -16.39
CA ASP A 109 -2.03 32.44 -15.33
C ASP A 109 -2.62 32.16 -13.94
N LEU A 110 -3.89 32.45 -13.74
CA LEU A 110 -4.56 32.27 -12.45
C LEU A 110 -4.97 30.84 -12.15
N VAL A 111 -5.50 30.11 -13.14
CA VAL A 111 -6.14 28.80 -12.92
C VAL A 111 -5.18 27.64 -13.16
N LEU A 112 -4.12 27.82 -13.95
CA LEU A 112 -3.17 26.76 -14.30
C LEU A 112 -1.73 27.06 -13.84
N LEU A 113 -1.18 28.23 -14.16
CA LEU A 113 0.24 28.51 -13.92
C LEU A 113 0.54 29.06 -12.52
N ASN A 114 -0.46 29.55 -11.80
CA ASN A 114 -0.23 30.12 -10.47
C ASN A 114 0.25 29.03 -9.49
N PRO A 115 1.38 29.22 -8.77
CA PRO A 115 1.89 28.21 -7.86
C PRO A 115 1.03 28.08 -6.59
N SER A 116 0.31 29.14 -6.18
CA SER A 116 -0.55 29.09 -5.00
C SER A 116 -1.88 28.40 -5.33
N ARG A 117 -2.05 27.18 -4.78
CA ARG A 117 -3.31 26.44 -4.85
C ARG A 117 -4.51 27.26 -4.33
N SER A 118 -4.29 28.08 -3.30
CA SER A 118 -5.32 28.96 -2.73
C SER A 118 -5.84 29.99 -3.73
N VAL A 119 -4.97 30.52 -4.60
CA VAL A 119 -5.36 31.47 -5.65
C VAL A 119 -6.10 30.73 -6.77
N ARG A 120 -5.61 29.57 -7.19
CA ARG A 120 -6.26 28.75 -8.23
C ARG A 120 -7.69 28.35 -7.86
N ILE A 121 -7.91 27.91 -6.61
CA ILE A 121 -9.25 27.55 -6.11
C ILE A 121 -10.18 28.77 -6.18
N ALA A 122 -9.74 29.91 -5.64
CA ALA A 122 -10.55 31.13 -5.65
C ALA A 122 -10.88 31.59 -7.08
N ALA A 123 -9.88 31.59 -7.97
CA ALA A 123 -10.09 31.92 -9.37
C ALA A 123 -11.13 30.99 -10.03
N ALA A 124 -10.99 29.68 -9.86
CA ALA A 124 -11.95 28.70 -10.39
C ALA A 124 -13.37 28.93 -9.86
N GLU A 125 -13.55 29.16 -8.56
CA GLU A 125 -14.87 29.45 -7.96
C GLU A 125 -15.48 30.74 -8.51
N GLN A 126 -14.70 31.82 -8.61
CA GLN A 126 -15.19 33.10 -9.13
C GLN A 126 -15.53 33.04 -10.63
N PHE A 127 -14.75 32.30 -11.43
CA PHE A 127 -15.10 32.08 -12.85
C PHE A 127 -16.37 31.25 -13.02
N ILE A 128 -16.66 30.29 -12.12
CA ILE A 128 -17.94 29.58 -12.10
C ILE A 128 -19.09 30.56 -11.82
N ILE A 129 -18.93 31.46 -10.85
CA ILE A 129 -19.95 32.48 -10.53
C ILE A 129 -20.20 33.38 -11.73
N ILE A 130 -19.16 33.88 -12.41
CA ILE A 130 -19.29 34.70 -13.63
C ILE A 130 -20.07 33.96 -14.72
N CYS A 131 -19.84 32.65 -14.86
CA CYS A 131 -20.48 31.82 -15.88
C CYS A 131 -21.91 31.36 -15.52
N THR A 132 -22.32 31.42 -14.25
CA THR A 132 -23.61 30.89 -13.78
C THR A 132 -24.58 31.96 -13.28
N CYS A 133 -24.06 33.10 -12.82
CA CYS A 133 -24.84 34.21 -12.29
C CYS A 133 -24.82 35.40 -13.27
N GLY A 134 -25.99 36.00 -13.52
CA GLY A 134 -26.12 37.24 -14.31
C GLY A 134 -26.62 37.05 -15.75
N ALA A 135 -26.92 38.18 -16.41
CA ALA A 135 -27.57 38.22 -17.73
C ALA A 135 -26.66 37.81 -18.90
N ALA A 136 -25.33 37.94 -18.75
CA ALA A 136 -24.33 37.53 -19.74
C ALA A 136 -23.71 36.12 -19.48
N SER A 137 -24.21 35.37 -18.50
CA SER A 137 -23.75 34.01 -18.15
C SER A 137 -23.63 33.06 -19.35
N ARG A 138 -24.63 33.06 -20.25
CA ARG A 138 -24.61 32.25 -21.48
C ARG A 138 -23.50 32.65 -22.46
N LEU A 139 -23.16 33.94 -22.51
CA LEU A 139 -22.06 34.42 -23.35
C LEU A 139 -20.72 34.03 -22.75
N ALA A 140 -20.55 34.19 -21.43
CA ALA A 140 -19.34 33.80 -20.71
C ALA A 140 -19.03 32.31 -20.91
N LEU A 141 -20.04 31.43 -20.76
CA LEU A 141 -19.91 30.00 -21.03
C LEU A 141 -19.48 29.72 -22.48
N ARG A 142 -20.05 30.42 -23.47
CA ARG A 142 -19.71 30.23 -24.89
C ARG A 142 -18.28 30.64 -25.24
N LEU A 143 -17.66 31.54 -24.47
CA LEU A 143 -16.32 32.06 -24.75
C LEU A 143 -15.25 31.38 -23.91
N ILE A 144 -15.51 31.16 -22.62
CA ILE A 144 -14.55 30.58 -21.68
C ILE A 144 -14.39 29.08 -21.90
N THR A 145 -15.48 28.34 -22.14
CA THR A 145 -15.40 26.87 -22.27
C THR A 145 -14.53 26.44 -23.47
N PRO A 146 -14.69 26.95 -24.71
CA PRO A 146 -13.82 26.58 -25.83
C PRO A 146 -12.36 26.99 -25.62
N LEU A 147 -12.13 28.12 -24.94
CA LEU A 147 -10.79 28.55 -24.58
C LEU A 147 -10.10 27.53 -23.69
N LEU A 148 -10.76 27.07 -22.62
CA LEU A 148 -10.20 26.04 -21.74
C LEU A 148 -9.88 24.75 -22.49
N PHE A 149 -10.77 24.30 -23.39
CA PHE A 149 -10.48 23.13 -24.25
C PHE A 149 -9.22 23.32 -25.10
N SER A 150 -8.93 24.53 -25.59
CA SER A 150 -7.72 24.80 -26.39
C SER A 150 -6.40 24.65 -25.60
N LEU A 151 -6.46 24.66 -24.27
CA LEU A 151 -5.29 24.56 -23.39
C LEU A 151 -4.95 23.12 -22.99
N LEU A 152 -5.87 22.16 -23.21
CA LEU A 152 -5.72 20.75 -22.80
C LEU A 152 -4.50 20.08 -23.44
N ASP A 153 -4.35 20.20 -24.76
CA ASP A 153 -3.30 19.52 -25.52
C ASP A 153 -1.95 20.26 -25.52
N THR A 154 -1.83 21.37 -24.78
CA THR A 154 -0.62 22.21 -24.74
C THR A 154 -0.14 22.41 -23.29
N LEU A 155 -0.55 23.50 -22.66
CA LEU A 155 -0.02 23.94 -21.36
C LEU A 155 -0.39 23.01 -20.21
N VAL A 156 -1.52 22.30 -20.29
CA VAL A 156 -1.96 21.38 -19.23
C VAL A 156 -1.04 20.16 -19.13
N LEU A 157 -0.56 19.63 -20.26
CA LEU A 157 0.41 18.52 -20.27
C LEU A 157 1.76 18.96 -19.66
N GLU A 158 2.20 20.18 -19.96
CA GLU A 158 3.44 20.74 -19.41
C GLU A 158 3.34 21.06 -17.91
N ASN A 159 2.14 21.32 -17.39
CA ASN A 159 1.87 21.75 -16.01
C ASN A 159 0.94 20.78 -15.27
N ALA A 160 1.18 19.47 -15.42
CA ALA A 160 0.32 18.42 -14.86
C ALA A 160 0.04 18.57 -13.34
N GLN A 161 1.03 18.98 -12.55
CA GLN A 161 0.92 19.08 -11.09
C GLN A 161 -0.06 20.16 -10.61
N THR A 162 -0.25 21.24 -11.38
CA THR A 162 -1.13 22.37 -11.01
C THR A 162 -2.48 22.34 -11.73
N SER A 163 -2.71 21.34 -12.59
CA SER A 163 -3.90 21.25 -13.45
C SER A 163 -5.21 20.84 -12.76
N HIS A 164 -5.19 20.46 -11.48
CA HIS A 164 -6.38 19.95 -10.78
C HIS A 164 -7.54 20.98 -10.76
N GLU A 165 -7.27 22.20 -10.32
CA GLU A 165 -8.29 23.27 -10.26
C GLU A 165 -8.79 23.68 -11.66
N PHE A 166 -7.92 23.56 -12.68
CA PHE A 166 -8.29 23.77 -14.08
C PHE A 166 -9.33 22.74 -14.56
N PHE A 167 -9.10 21.44 -14.32
CA PHE A 167 -10.08 20.41 -14.68
C PHE A 167 -11.39 20.55 -13.90
N GLN A 168 -11.32 20.92 -12.63
CA GLN A 168 -12.51 21.19 -11.82
C GLN A 168 -13.36 22.33 -12.40
N LEU A 169 -12.73 23.43 -12.81
CA LEU A 169 -13.40 24.53 -13.50
C LEU A 169 -14.04 24.04 -14.80
N LEU A 170 -13.25 23.40 -15.67
CA LEU A 170 -13.71 22.94 -16.98
C LEU A 170 -14.91 21.97 -16.87
N CYS A 171 -14.81 20.95 -16.03
CA CYS A 171 -15.88 19.97 -15.84
C CYS A 171 -17.17 20.64 -15.34
N ARG A 172 -17.06 21.57 -14.37
CA ARG A 172 -18.24 22.30 -13.87
C ARG A 172 -18.87 23.19 -14.93
N LEU A 173 -18.07 23.87 -15.76
CA LEU A 173 -18.61 24.68 -16.85
C LEU A 173 -19.33 23.82 -17.90
N VAL A 174 -18.76 22.67 -18.28
CA VAL A 174 -19.41 21.70 -19.20
C VAL A 174 -20.73 21.20 -18.62
N ASN A 175 -20.77 20.85 -17.33
CA ASN A 175 -22.01 20.48 -16.65
C ASN A 175 -23.05 21.61 -16.65
N CYS A 176 -22.63 22.86 -16.41
CA CYS A 176 -23.51 24.02 -16.47
C CYS A 176 -24.08 24.24 -17.88
N VAL A 177 -23.26 24.07 -18.93
CA VAL A 177 -23.71 24.13 -20.33
C VAL A 177 -24.83 23.10 -20.59
N TYR A 178 -24.67 21.88 -20.08
CA TYR A 178 -25.68 20.83 -20.18
C TYR A 178 -26.97 21.21 -19.44
N MET A 179 -26.87 21.56 -18.15
CA MET A 179 -28.02 21.89 -17.29
C MET A 179 -28.81 23.10 -17.80
N MET A 180 -28.14 24.07 -18.43
CA MET A 180 -28.78 25.26 -19.02
C MET A 180 -29.38 25.01 -20.42
N GLY A 181 -29.19 23.82 -21.00
CA GLY A 181 -29.67 23.47 -22.35
C GLY A 181 -28.99 24.28 -23.46
N CYS A 182 -27.74 24.69 -23.27
CA CYS A 182 -26.99 25.44 -24.26
C CYS A 182 -26.50 24.51 -25.38
N PRO A 183 -26.64 24.87 -26.68
CA PRO A 183 -26.13 24.05 -27.78
C PRO A 183 -24.62 23.87 -27.68
N PHE A 184 -24.14 22.62 -27.71
CA PHE A 184 -22.72 22.28 -27.66
C PHE A 184 -22.37 21.25 -28.75
N PRO A 185 -22.32 21.66 -30.03
CA PRO A 185 -22.25 20.73 -31.17
C PRO A 185 -20.91 19.98 -31.27
N THR A 186 -19.86 20.45 -30.61
CA THR A 186 -18.54 19.82 -30.60
C THR A 186 -18.39 18.73 -29.53
N ALA A 187 -19.41 18.48 -28.70
CA ALA A 187 -19.35 17.55 -27.58
C ALA A 187 -18.90 16.13 -27.97
N GLU A 188 -19.43 15.62 -29.09
CA GLU A 188 -19.11 14.28 -29.58
C GLU A 188 -17.65 14.15 -30.04
N ALA A 189 -17.16 15.13 -30.79
CA ALA A 189 -15.76 15.16 -31.24
C ALA A 189 -14.79 15.29 -30.05
N LEU A 190 -15.13 16.12 -29.07
CA LEU A 190 -14.35 16.27 -27.84
C LEU A 190 -14.33 14.95 -27.05
N LEU A 191 -15.48 14.31 -26.85
CA LEU A 191 -15.54 13.01 -26.17
C LEU A 191 -14.68 11.95 -26.88
N ALA A 192 -14.71 11.91 -28.22
CA ALA A 192 -13.87 10.99 -28.99
C ALA A 192 -12.37 11.27 -28.78
N SER A 193 -11.98 12.55 -28.69
CA SER A 193 -10.60 12.96 -28.37
C SER A 193 -10.20 12.51 -26.96
N GLU A 194 -11.07 12.73 -25.96
CA GLU A 194 -10.83 12.31 -24.57
C GLU A 194 -10.67 10.79 -24.46
N VAL A 195 -11.53 10.01 -25.11
CA VAL A 195 -11.42 8.54 -25.12
C VAL A 195 -10.13 8.08 -25.81
N ALA A 196 -9.73 8.75 -26.90
CA ALA A 196 -8.46 8.46 -27.56
C ALA A 196 -7.24 8.81 -26.68
N TRP A 197 -7.33 9.86 -25.88
CA TRP A 197 -6.32 10.22 -24.88
C TRP A 197 -6.25 9.18 -23.76
N LEU A 198 -7.41 8.79 -23.20
CA LEU A 198 -7.50 7.78 -22.13
C LEU A 198 -6.85 6.45 -22.55
N ARG A 199 -7.07 6.00 -23.78
CA ARG A 199 -6.43 4.78 -24.33
C ARG A 199 -4.90 4.85 -24.36
N LYS A 200 -4.32 6.05 -24.32
CA LYS A 200 -2.87 6.31 -24.30
C LYS A 200 -2.37 6.77 -22.92
N ALA A 201 -3.22 6.76 -21.89
CA ALA A 201 -2.93 7.37 -20.60
C ALA A 201 -1.98 6.57 -19.68
N ARG A 202 -1.52 5.39 -20.10
CA ARG A 202 -0.58 4.58 -19.32
C ARG A 202 0.73 5.36 -19.09
N GLY A 203 1.11 5.53 -17.82
CA GLY A 203 2.32 6.27 -17.43
C GLY A 203 2.16 7.79 -17.36
N GLN A 204 0.94 8.32 -17.55
CA GLN A 204 0.65 9.75 -17.38
C GLN A 204 0.50 10.13 -15.90
N HIS A 205 0.59 11.43 -15.61
CA HIS A 205 0.44 11.97 -14.26
C HIS A 205 -1.00 11.79 -13.73
N GLU A 206 -1.15 11.40 -12.47
CA GLU A 206 -2.45 11.04 -11.86
C GLU A 206 -3.51 12.15 -11.96
N VAL A 207 -3.10 13.40 -11.75
CA VAL A 207 -3.99 14.58 -11.85
C VAL A 207 -4.58 14.74 -13.26
N LEU A 208 -3.78 14.47 -14.30
CA LEU A 208 -4.26 14.53 -15.68
C LEU A 208 -5.26 13.41 -15.93
N LEU A 209 -4.93 12.19 -15.51
CA LEU A 209 -5.80 11.03 -15.65
C LEU A 209 -7.16 11.26 -14.96
N GLU A 210 -7.17 11.72 -13.72
CA GLU A 210 -8.39 12.08 -12.98
C GLU A 210 -9.21 13.14 -13.75
N GLY A 211 -8.54 14.19 -14.23
CA GLY A 211 -9.14 15.29 -14.97
C GLY A 211 -9.82 14.85 -16.26
N HIS A 212 -9.12 14.10 -17.10
CA HIS A 212 -9.64 13.58 -18.37
C HIS A 212 -10.78 12.56 -18.16
N LEU A 213 -10.72 11.71 -17.12
CA LEU A 213 -11.82 10.81 -16.75
C LEU A 213 -13.08 11.59 -16.35
N CYS A 214 -12.93 12.64 -15.53
CA CYS A 214 -14.04 13.51 -15.14
C CYS A 214 -14.61 14.28 -16.34
N LEU A 215 -13.76 14.76 -17.24
CA LEU A 215 -14.17 15.50 -18.43
C LEU A 215 -14.96 14.60 -19.39
N ALA A 216 -14.49 13.38 -19.64
CA ALA A 216 -15.22 12.37 -20.42
C ALA A 216 -16.60 12.08 -19.81
N ARG A 217 -16.69 11.99 -18.48
CA ARG A 217 -17.97 11.82 -17.76
C ARG A 217 -18.95 12.95 -18.03
N GLU A 218 -18.51 14.21 -17.94
CA GLU A 218 -19.38 15.36 -18.20
C GLU A 218 -19.82 15.44 -19.66
N LEU A 219 -18.92 15.15 -20.60
CA LEU A 219 -19.23 15.13 -22.03
C LEU A 219 -20.24 14.03 -22.42
N LEU A 220 -20.24 12.89 -21.73
CA LEU A 220 -21.24 11.83 -21.92
C LEU A 220 -22.68 12.29 -21.66
N CYS A 221 -22.90 13.35 -20.87
CA CYS A 221 -24.25 13.87 -20.63
C CYS A 221 -24.93 14.37 -21.91
N PHE A 222 -24.16 14.79 -22.91
CA PHE A 222 -24.66 15.28 -24.21
C PHE A 222 -24.97 14.16 -25.21
N MET A 223 -24.58 12.92 -24.93
CA MET A 223 -24.72 11.80 -25.87
C MET A 223 -26.10 11.14 -25.77
N SER A 224 -26.62 10.67 -26.90
CA SER A 224 -27.81 9.81 -26.96
C SER A 224 -27.57 8.43 -26.33
N ILE A 225 -28.63 7.69 -26.04
CA ILE A 225 -28.53 6.33 -25.45
C ILE A 225 -27.86 5.38 -26.44
N GLU A 226 -28.12 5.54 -27.74
CA GLU A 226 -27.51 4.76 -28.81
C GLU A 226 -26.00 5.01 -28.90
N GLN A 227 -25.57 6.27 -28.88
CA GLN A 227 -24.15 6.63 -28.86
C GLN A 227 -23.43 6.11 -27.60
N LYS A 228 -24.09 6.17 -26.43
CA LYS A 228 -23.54 5.57 -25.19
C LYS A 228 -23.40 4.06 -25.32
N CYS A 229 -24.37 3.39 -25.93
CA CYS A 229 -24.33 1.95 -26.15
C CYS A 229 -23.18 1.57 -27.08
N GLU A 230 -23.00 2.29 -28.19
CA GLU A 230 -21.92 2.08 -29.14
C GLU A 230 -20.54 2.29 -28.50
N LEU A 231 -20.36 3.37 -27.74
CA LEU A 231 -19.08 3.62 -27.05
C LEU A 231 -18.79 2.59 -25.95
N GLY A 232 -19.82 2.19 -25.18
CA GLY A 232 -19.66 1.35 -24.01
C GLY A 232 -19.54 -0.13 -24.32
N SER A 233 -20.34 -0.64 -25.26
CA SER A 233 -20.58 -2.09 -25.45
C SER A 233 -20.50 -2.60 -26.89
N ALA A 234 -19.98 -1.80 -27.85
CA ALA A 234 -19.81 -2.29 -29.21
C ALA A 234 -18.72 -3.37 -29.35
N ASP A 235 -18.92 -4.26 -30.32
CA ASP A 235 -17.98 -5.33 -30.67
C ASP A 235 -16.66 -4.80 -31.25
N THR A 236 -16.67 -3.60 -31.82
CA THR A 236 -15.49 -2.93 -32.40
C THR A 236 -14.53 -2.36 -31.34
N GLY A 237 -15.00 -2.23 -30.09
CA GLY A 237 -14.22 -1.73 -28.96
C GLY A 237 -15.14 -1.28 -27.82
N SER A 238 -14.95 -1.82 -26.62
CA SER A 238 -15.80 -1.55 -25.46
C SER A 238 -15.04 -0.74 -24.42
N LEU A 239 -15.42 0.53 -24.24
CA LEU A 239 -14.83 1.38 -23.22
C LEU A 239 -15.06 0.82 -21.80
N ILE A 240 -16.22 0.16 -21.56
CA ILE A 240 -16.50 -0.50 -20.27
C ILE A 240 -15.47 -1.60 -20.00
N LYS A 241 -15.16 -2.41 -21.02
CA LYS A 241 -14.17 -3.47 -20.91
C LYS A 241 -12.78 -2.91 -20.64
N GLU A 242 -12.35 -1.90 -21.40
CA GLU A 242 -11.06 -1.22 -21.21
C GLU A 242 -10.93 -0.63 -19.79
N LEU A 243 -11.96 0.09 -19.31
CA LEU A 243 -11.97 0.68 -17.97
C LEU A 243 -11.90 -0.38 -16.85
N LEU A 244 -12.60 -1.50 -16.99
CA LEU A 244 -12.54 -2.57 -15.99
C LEU A 244 -11.23 -3.36 -16.06
N GLU A 245 -10.82 -3.81 -17.24
CA GLU A 245 -9.72 -4.74 -17.41
C GLU A 245 -8.34 -4.06 -17.34
N ASP A 246 -8.20 -2.83 -17.82
CA ASP A 246 -6.89 -2.18 -17.92
C ASP A 246 -6.73 -1.03 -16.90
N PHE A 247 -7.81 -0.28 -16.61
CA PHE A 247 -7.73 0.86 -15.68
C PHE A 247 -7.89 0.45 -14.22
N LEU A 248 -8.90 -0.38 -13.90
CA LEU A 248 -9.27 -0.67 -12.52
C LEU A 248 -8.79 -2.04 -12.04
N PHE A 249 -9.01 -3.11 -12.83
CA PHE A 249 -8.86 -4.50 -12.36
C PHE A 249 -8.03 -5.41 -13.30
N PRO A 250 -6.81 -5.02 -13.70
CA PRO A 250 -5.94 -5.89 -14.50
C PRO A 250 -5.56 -7.18 -13.79
N ALA A 251 -5.41 -7.17 -12.46
CA ALA A 251 -5.20 -8.39 -11.68
C ALA A 251 -6.39 -9.36 -11.82
N SER A 252 -7.63 -8.87 -11.82
CA SER A 252 -8.83 -9.70 -12.00
C SER A 252 -8.92 -10.26 -13.41
N LYS A 253 -8.55 -9.48 -14.44
CA LYS A 253 -8.43 -9.95 -15.83
C LYS A 253 -7.47 -11.15 -15.93
N LEU A 254 -6.28 -11.01 -15.35
CA LEU A 254 -5.27 -12.07 -15.32
C LEU A 254 -5.70 -13.28 -14.50
N MET A 255 -6.41 -13.08 -13.40
CA MET A 255 -6.98 -14.15 -12.59
C MET A 255 -8.02 -14.96 -13.36
N LEU A 256 -8.90 -14.28 -14.11
CA LEU A 256 -9.88 -14.94 -14.97
C LEU A 256 -9.21 -15.73 -16.11
N GLN A 257 -8.13 -15.18 -16.69
CA GLN A 257 -7.33 -15.91 -17.68
C GLN A 257 -6.71 -17.16 -17.05
N LEU A 258 -6.08 -17.03 -15.89
CA LEU A 258 -5.49 -18.15 -15.16
C LEU A 258 -6.51 -19.25 -14.86
N ASN A 259 -7.71 -18.88 -14.39
CA ASN A 259 -8.78 -19.84 -14.11
C ASN A 259 -9.31 -20.55 -15.37
N ARG A 260 -9.24 -19.90 -16.54
CA ARG A 260 -9.72 -20.46 -17.82
C ARG A 260 -8.68 -21.30 -18.55
N THR A 261 -7.42 -20.86 -18.56
CA THR A 261 -6.35 -21.45 -19.38
C THR A 261 -5.33 -22.24 -18.56
N GLY A 262 -5.27 -22.04 -17.24
CA GLY A 262 -4.22 -22.58 -16.36
C GLY A 262 -2.87 -21.85 -16.49
N LEU A 263 -2.76 -20.85 -17.36
CA LEU A 263 -1.53 -20.11 -17.62
C LEU A 263 -1.70 -18.62 -17.32
N LEU A 264 -0.67 -18.01 -16.74
CA LEU A 264 -0.60 -16.56 -16.57
C LEU A 264 -0.21 -15.89 -17.89
N GLY A 265 -0.95 -14.85 -18.29
CA GLY A 265 -0.55 -13.97 -19.38
C GLY A 265 0.71 -13.16 -19.04
N GLU A 266 1.38 -12.61 -20.06
CA GLU A 266 2.60 -11.81 -19.89
C GLU A 266 2.33 -10.36 -19.44
N ASP A 267 1.09 -9.89 -19.51
CA ASP A 267 0.74 -8.51 -19.17
C ASP A 267 1.04 -8.15 -17.70
N PRO A 268 1.49 -6.91 -17.43
CA PRO A 268 1.67 -6.42 -16.07
C PRO A 268 0.32 -6.22 -15.38
N ALA A 269 0.20 -6.71 -14.14
CA ALA A 269 -1.00 -6.58 -13.30
C ALA A 269 -1.18 -5.18 -12.68
N THR A 270 -0.68 -4.13 -13.34
CA THR A 270 -0.63 -2.76 -12.80
C THR A 270 -1.79 -1.93 -13.36
N PRO A 271 -2.72 -1.47 -12.51
CA PRO A 271 -3.85 -0.62 -12.93
C PRO A 271 -3.36 0.73 -13.42
N ILE A 272 -4.06 1.31 -14.39
CA ILE A 272 -3.84 2.72 -14.79
C ILE A 272 -4.37 3.66 -13.70
N CYS A 273 -5.46 3.28 -13.01
CA CYS A 273 -6.00 4.00 -11.85
C CYS A 273 -5.57 3.33 -10.55
N ASP A 274 -4.43 3.75 -9.99
CA ASP A 274 -3.85 3.20 -8.77
C ASP A 274 -4.17 4.01 -7.49
N THR A 275 -4.71 5.23 -7.63
CA THR A 275 -5.10 6.09 -6.50
C THR A 275 -6.61 6.15 -6.25
N PRO A 276 -7.05 6.41 -5.01
CA PRO A 276 -8.47 6.53 -4.68
C PRO A 276 -9.23 7.54 -5.56
N GLN A 277 -8.60 8.66 -5.91
CA GLN A 277 -9.17 9.73 -6.72
C GLN A 277 -9.38 9.28 -8.18
N THR A 278 -8.35 8.69 -8.80
CA THR A 278 -8.45 8.19 -10.18
C THR A 278 -9.42 7.00 -10.28
N GLN A 279 -9.44 6.11 -9.29
CA GLN A 279 -10.41 5.01 -9.20
C GLN A 279 -11.84 5.54 -9.09
N ALA A 280 -12.10 6.51 -8.21
CA ALA A 280 -13.42 7.13 -8.07
C ALA A 280 -13.89 7.79 -9.38
N ALA A 281 -13.00 8.50 -10.08
CA ALA A 281 -13.30 9.12 -11.38
C ALA A 281 -13.65 8.07 -12.46
N ALA A 282 -12.88 6.98 -12.54
CA ALA A 282 -13.17 5.87 -13.46
C ALA A 282 -14.49 5.15 -13.14
N PHE A 283 -14.78 4.95 -11.85
CA PHE A 283 -16.06 4.39 -11.40
C PHE A 283 -17.25 5.30 -11.73
N ASP A 284 -17.13 6.62 -11.52
CA ASP A 284 -18.20 7.57 -11.86
C ASP A 284 -18.42 7.66 -13.39
N LEU A 285 -17.37 7.49 -14.20
CA LEU A 285 -17.46 7.36 -15.65
C LEU A 285 -18.22 6.08 -16.06
N LEU A 286 -17.89 4.93 -15.47
CA LEU A 286 -18.61 3.66 -15.68
C LEU A 286 -20.10 3.77 -15.33
N ILE A 287 -20.42 4.41 -14.21
CA ILE A 287 -21.81 4.67 -13.81
C ILE A 287 -22.52 5.50 -14.87
N SER A 288 -21.89 6.57 -15.37
CA SER A 288 -22.47 7.49 -16.35
C SER A 288 -22.72 6.85 -17.72
N LEU A 289 -21.92 5.85 -18.10
CA LEU A 289 -22.14 5.00 -19.27
C LEU A 289 -23.36 4.07 -19.10
N CYS A 290 -23.68 3.66 -17.87
CA CYS A 290 -24.75 2.70 -17.57
C CYS A 290 -26.11 3.34 -17.30
N ILE A 291 -26.15 4.59 -16.83
CA ILE A 291 -27.41 5.30 -16.56
C ILE A 291 -28.29 5.30 -17.81
N ASN A 292 -29.51 4.77 -17.68
CA ASN A 292 -30.51 4.63 -18.74
C ASN A 292 -30.06 3.79 -19.96
N CYS A 293 -29.00 2.97 -19.86
CA CYS A 293 -28.49 2.14 -20.95
C CYS A 293 -28.40 0.65 -20.52
N VAL A 294 -29.40 -0.15 -20.92
CA VAL A 294 -29.49 -1.58 -20.55
C VAL A 294 -28.29 -2.40 -21.03
N PRO A 295 -27.82 -2.30 -22.30
CA PRO A 295 -26.69 -3.12 -22.78
C PRO A 295 -25.39 -2.87 -22.01
N ASN A 296 -25.05 -1.60 -21.81
CA ASN A 296 -23.88 -1.19 -21.02
C ASN A 296 -23.94 -1.71 -19.58
N CYS A 297 -25.09 -1.52 -18.91
CA CYS A 297 -25.30 -2.01 -17.55
C CYS A 297 -25.19 -3.54 -17.48
N ARG A 298 -25.77 -4.26 -18.45
CA ARG A 298 -25.71 -5.72 -18.53
C ARG A 298 -24.27 -6.20 -18.68
N GLN A 299 -23.49 -5.60 -19.58
CA GLN A 299 -22.08 -5.96 -19.77
C GLN A 299 -21.27 -5.72 -18.49
N LEU A 300 -21.42 -4.56 -17.86
CA LEU A 300 -20.75 -4.22 -16.60
C LEU A 300 -21.08 -5.24 -15.48
N VAL A 301 -22.36 -5.57 -15.30
CA VAL A 301 -22.82 -6.52 -14.27
C VAL A 301 -22.28 -7.93 -14.53
N ILE A 302 -22.26 -8.38 -15.79
CA ILE A 302 -21.69 -9.69 -16.15
C ILE A 302 -20.20 -9.71 -15.85
N MET A 303 -19.44 -8.71 -16.29
CA MET A 303 -18.00 -8.65 -16.06
C MET A 303 -17.65 -8.60 -14.57
N LEU A 304 -18.33 -7.78 -13.77
CA LEU A 304 -18.11 -7.72 -12.32
C LEU A 304 -18.49 -9.04 -11.63
N SER A 305 -19.56 -9.70 -12.10
CA SER A 305 -19.97 -11.00 -11.58
C SER A 305 -18.93 -12.08 -11.89
N ASP A 306 -18.46 -12.12 -13.13
CA ASP A 306 -17.41 -13.05 -13.56
C ASP A 306 -16.14 -12.85 -12.75
N MET A 307 -15.72 -11.59 -12.57
CA MET A 307 -14.51 -11.26 -11.81
C MET A 307 -14.61 -11.69 -10.34
N PHE A 308 -15.69 -11.37 -9.64
CA PHE A 308 -15.70 -11.43 -8.16
C PHE A 308 -16.73 -12.37 -7.53
N TYR A 309 -17.79 -12.76 -8.26
CA TYR A 309 -18.97 -13.42 -7.66
C TYR A 309 -19.37 -14.74 -8.36
N SER A 310 -18.51 -15.30 -9.23
CA SER A 310 -18.80 -16.53 -9.98
C SER A 310 -18.39 -17.81 -9.25
N ASP A 311 -17.40 -17.75 -8.37
CA ASP A 311 -16.95 -18.90 -7.59
C ASP A 311 -17.61 -18.89 -6.20
N GLN A 312 -18.03 -20.06 -5.72
CA GLN A 312 -18.66 -20.21 -4.42
C GLN A 312 -17.62 -20.30 -3.29
N ASP A 313 -16.40 -20.75 -3.61
CA ASP A 313 -15.29 -20.86 -2.66
C ASP A 313 -14.66 -19.49 -2.32
N THR A 314 -15.00 -18.44 -3.07
CA THR A 314 -14.54 -17.06 -2.81
C THR A 314 -15.47 -16.28 -1.87
N ALA A 315 -16.63 -16.84 -1.50
CA ALA A 315 -17.56 -16.20 -0.58
C ALA A 315 -16.99 -16.18 0.85
N ILE A 316 -17.10 -15.03 1.51
CA ILE A 316 -16.58 -14.86 2.87
C ILE A 316 -17.56 -15.48 3.86
N LEU A 317 -17.08 -16.45 4.65
CA LEU A 317 -17.88 -17.09 5.71
C LEU A 317 -17.64 -16.45 7.09
N GLU A 318 -16.48 -15.83 7.30
CA GLU A 318 -16.12 -15.18 8.56
C GLU A 318 -16.88 -13.87 8.76
N TRP A 319 -17.30 -13.58 10.00
CA TRP A 319 -17.93 -12.31 10.34
C TRP A 319 -16.90 -11.25 10.70
N ASP A 320 -17.25 -9.99 10.47
CA ASP A 320 -16.37 -8.83 10.70
C ASP A 320 -15.01 -8.98 10.01
N TYR A 321 -15.06 -9.56 8.80
CA TYR A 321 -13.88 -9.82 8.00
C TYR A 321 -13.22 -8.51 7.55
N LEU A 322 -11.90 -8.52 7.62
CA LEU A 322 -11.02 -7.54 7.00
C LEU A 322 -9.79 -8.30 6.51
N PRO A 323 -9.29 -8.04 5.29
CA PRO A 323 -8.06 -8.68 4.82
C PRO A 323 -6.94 -8.55 5.86
N THR A 324 -6.41 -9.69 6.30
CA THR A 324 -5.43 -9.76 7.41
C THR A 324 -4.03 -9.32 6.99
N ILE A 325 -3.71 -9.42 5.70
CA ILE A 325 -2.44 -9.02 5.10
C ILE A 325 -2.62 -7.69 4.38
N GLY A 326 -1.88 -6.67 4.81
CA GLY A 326 -1.84 -5.37 4.14
C GLY A 326 -1.01 -5.39 2.84
N PRO A 327 -1.08 -4.33 2.02
CA PRO A 327 -0.13 -4.14 0.94
C PRO A 327 1.25 -3.77 1.48
N ARG A 328 2.29 -4.03 0.69
CA ARG A 328 3.62 -3.45 0.92
C ARG A 328 3.50 -1.92 1.01
N PRO A 329 4.11 -1.26 2.01
CA PRO A 329 4.12 0.20 2.07
C PRO A 329 4.73 0.82 0.81
N LEU A 330 4.24 1.98 0.38
CA LEU A 330 4.79 2.74 -0.75
C LEU A 330 6.29 3.00 -0.51
N GLN A 331 7.14 2.54 -1.44
CA GLN A 331 8.61 2.61 -1.31
C GLN A 331 9.17 1.91 -0.06
N GLY A 332 8.38 1.09 0.64
CA GLY A 332 8.80 0.35 1.83
C GLY A 332 9.35 -1.04 1.51
N PHE A 333 9.62 -1.81 2.55
CA PHE A 333 10.09 -3.20 2.47
C PHE A 333 9.01 -4.20 2.87
N VAL A 334 9.23 -5.46 2.53
CA VAL A 334 8.39 -6.59 2.90
C VAL A 334 8.92 -7.20 4.21
N GLY A 335 8.03 -7.46 5.16
CA GLY A 335 8.35 -8.16 6.41
C GLY A 335 8.37 -9.69 6.27
N LEU A 336 8.66 -10.39 7.36
CA LEU A 336 8.56 -11.84 7.48
C LEU A 336 7.64 -12.24 8.63
N LYS A 337 6.69 -13.13 8.36
CA LYS A 337 5.77 -13.60 9.41
C LYS A 337 6.55 -14.33 10.51
N ASN A 338 6.13 -14.13 11.76
CA ASN A 338 6.58 -14.94 12.89
C ASN A 338 5.63 -16.13 13.11
N ALA A 339 6.17 -17.35 13.19
CA ALA A 339 5.40 -18.58 13.44
C ALA A 339 5.12 -18.83 14.94
N GLY A 340 5.65 -17.99 15.83
CA GLY A 340 5.53 -18.07 17.28
C GLY A 340 6.76 -17.49 17.95
N ALA A 341 7.91 -18.14 17.77
CA ALA A 341 9.21 -17.74 18.29
C ALA A 341 10.30 -17.76 17.20
N THR A 342 9.98 -17.42 15.95
CA THR A 342 10.93 -17.47 14.82
C THR A 342 11.53 -16.12 14.47
N CYS A 343 11.41 -15.11 15.35
CA CYS A 343 11.95 -13.77 15.13
C CYS A 343 13.49 -13.76 14.98
N TYR A 344 14.19 -14.73 15.59
CA TYR A 344 15.63 -14.91 15.40
C TYR A 344 15.98 -15.20 13.93
N MET A 345 15.18 -16.01 13.24
CA MET A 345 15.34 -16.27 11.80
C MET A 345 15.08 -15.01 10.99
N ASN A 346 13.97 -14.32 11.28
CA ASN A 346 13.53 -13.14 10.54
C ASN A 346 14.56 -12.02 10.60
N SER A 347 15.07 -11.73 11.81
CA SER A 347 16.08 -10.68 12.03
C SER A 347 17.36 -10.93 11.23
N VAL A 348 17.83 -12.18 11.15
CA VAL A 348 19.03 -12.58 10.41
C VAL A 348 18.79 -12.58 8.90
N LEU A 349 17.69 -13.15 8.42
CA LEU A 349 17.34 -13.20 7.01
C LEU A 349 17.20 -11.80 6.40
N GLN A 350 16.60 -10.86 7.14
CA GLN A 350 16.50 -9.46 6.70
C GLN A 350 17.88 -8.79 6.61
N GLN A 351 18.80 -9.07 7.56
CA GLN A 351 20.17 -8.54 7.48
C GLN A 351 20.90 -9.06 6.23
N LEU A 352 20.82 -10.38 5.98
CA LEU A 352 21.44 -10.99 4.81
C LEU A 352 20.84 -10.48 3.50
N TYR A 353 19.52 -10.32 3.43
CA TYR A 353 18.80 -9.81 2.26
C TYR A 353 19.21 -8.37 1.90
N MET A 354 19.44 -7.53 2.91
CA MET A 354 19.79 -6.12 2.69
C MET A 354 21.25 -5.94 2.23
N VAL A 355 22.07 -6.99 2.28
CA VAL A 355 23.39 -7.00 1.65
C VAL A 355 23.23 -7.34 0.15
N GLU A 356 23.33 -6.33 -0.70
CA GLU A 356 23.09 -6.42 -2.14
C GLU A 356 23.89 -7.55 -2.83
N SER A 357 25.19 -7.68 -2.52
CA SER A 357 26.05 -8.72 -3.09
C SER A 357 25.64 -10.14 -2.71
N ILE A 358 25.06 -10.34 -1.51
CA ILE A 358 24.49 -11.63 -1.08
C ILE A 358 23.16 -11.85 -1.79
N ARG A 359 22.26 -10.86 -1.77
CA ARG A 359 20.94 -10.93 -2.39
C ARG A 359 21.02 -11.28 -3.87
N GLU A 360 21.78 -10.52 -4.64
CA GLU A 360 21.93 -10.71 -6.08
C GLU A 360 22.71 -11.99 -6.39
N GLY A 361 23.75 -12.29 -5.62
CA GLY A 361 24.53 -13.51 -5.79
C GLY A 361 23.66 -14.76 -5.61
N LEU A 362 22.88 -14.84 -4.53
CA LEU A 362 22.01 -15.99 -4.26
C LEU A 362 20.87 -16.09 -5.28
N LEU A 363 20.22 -14.99 -5.64
CA LEU A 363 19.12 -15.02 -6.61
C LEU A 363 19.60 -15.36 -8.03
N ALA A 364 20.83 -14.98 -8.40
CA ALA A 364 21.38 -15.32 -9.72
C ALA A 364 21.74 -16.81 -9.90
N CYS A 365 21.88 -17.57 -8.81
CA CYS A 365 22.24 -18.98 -8.86
C CYS A 365 21.10 -19.87 -9.40
N GLU A 366 21.39 -20.64 -10.45
CA GLU A 366 20.47 -21.60 -11.05
C GLU A 366 20.71 -23.02 -10.50
N GLY A 367 19.70 -23.89 -10.58
CA GLY A 367 19.81 -25.31 -10.25
C GLY A 367 19.13 -25.77 -8.96
N ALA A 368 18.73 -24.86 -8.06
CA ALA A 368 18.02 -25.23 -6.81
C ALA A 368 16.50 -25.36 -6.99
N ALA A 369 15.85 -24.40 -7.64
CA ALA A 369 14.42 -24.40 -7.95
C ALA A 369 14.19 -24.77 -9.43
N THR A 370 14.02 -26.05 -9.72
CA THR A 370 13.98 -26.57 -11.10
C THR A 370 12.56 -26.77 -11.66
N ASP A 371 11.55 -26.93 -10.81
CA ASP A 371 10.15 -27.07 -11.23
C ASP A 371 9.50 -25.68 -11.43
N PRO A 372 9.16 -25.29 -12.67
CA PRO A 372 8.53 -23.99 -12.96
C PRO A 372 7.16 -23.77 -12.32
N ASN A 373 6.49 -24.86 -11.90
CA ASN A 373 5.15 -24.83 -11.30
C ASN A 373 5.16 -24.91 -9.77
N GLU A 374 6.33 -25.02 -9.15
CA GLU A 374 6.46 -25.09 -7.70
C GLU A 374 5.85 -23.84 -7.03
N ASP A 375 5.03 -24.05 -6.01
CA ASP A 375 4.35 -22.99 -5.28
C ASP A 375 5.05 -22.72 -3.95
N PHE A 376 5.61 -21.52 -3.81
CA PHE A 376 6.32 -21.07 -2.61
C PHE A 376 5.43 -20.25 -1.67
N THR A 377 4.12 -20.15 -1.92
CA THR A 377 3.17 -19.42 -1.06
C THR A 377 2.72 -20.23 0.17
N GLY A 378 2.80 -21.56 0.08
CA GLY A 378 2.48 -22.48 1.17
C GLY A 378 0.99 -22.56 1.52
N GLU A 379 0.10 -22.26 0.57
CA GLU A 379 -1.32 -22.65 0.64
C GLU A 379 -1.42 -24.11 0.18
N GLU A 380 -1.65 -25.03 1.12
CA GLU A 380 -1.62 -26.47 0.84
C GLU A 380 -2.65 -26.87 -0.24
N ARG A 381 -2.16 -27.49 -1.31
CA ARG A 381 -2.87 -28.69 -1.78
C ARG A 381 -2.61 -29.76 -0.74
N LEU A 382 -3.70 -30.35 -0.22
CA LEU A 382 -3.68 -31.61 0.53
C LEU A 382 -3.21 -32.73 -0.39
N GLU A 383 -1.97 -32.68 -0.84
CA GLU A 383 -1.30 -33.85 -1.37
C GLU A 383 -0.71 -34.55 -0.15
N LEU A 384 -1.32 -35.69 0.17
CA LEU A 384 -0.73 -36.70 1.03
C LEU A 384 0.72 -36.86 0.58
N ASP A 385 1.67 -36.47 1.42
CA ASP A 385 3.06 -36.82 1.23
C ASP A 385 3.09 -38.34 1.06
N SER A 386 3.25 -38.77 -0.19
CA SER A 386 3.73 -40.10 -0.47
C SER A 386 5.14 -40.08 0.10
N ASP A 387 5.31 -40.68 1.27
CA ASP A 387 6.58 -41.21 1.74
C ASP A 387 7.10 -42.18 0.65
N CYS A 388 7.66 -41.64 -0.44
CA CYS A 388 8.55 -42.36 -1.31
C CYS A 388 9.90 -42.41 -0.59
N CYS A 389 9.97 -43.30 0.40
CA CYS A 389 11.20 -43.89 0.86
C CYS A 389 11.86 -44.61 -0.32
N ASP A 390 12.59 -43.87 -1.16
CA ASP A 390 13.56 -44.46 -2.08
C ASP A 390 14.80 -44.80 -1.24
N ASP A 391 14.82 -46.04 -0.77
CA ASP A 391 15.74 -46.60 0.23
C ASP A 391 17.15 -46.88 -0.33
N ARG A 392 17.71 -45.95 -1.13
CA ARG A 392 19.04 -46.09 -1.78
C ARG A 392 19.83 -44.79 -2.01
N SER A 393 19.67 -43.74 -1.21
CA SER A 393 20.59 -42.59 -1.24
C SER A 393 21.66 -42.69 -0.14
N SER A 394 22.91 -42.36 -0.47
CA SER A 394 23.97 -42.31 0.55
C SER A 394 23.72 -41.15 1.53
N ILE A 395 24.19 -41.23 2.77
CA ILE A 395 24.04 -40.15 3.78
C ILE A 395 24.58 -38.81 3.25
N ASP A 396 25.61 -38.85 2.39
CA ASP A 396 26.18 -37.66 1.77
C ASP A 396 25.26 -37.05 0.70
N ASP A 397 24.50 -37.86 -0.03
CA ASP A 397 23.53 -37.36 -1.02
C ASP A 397 22.36 -36.68 -0.30
N TYR A 398 21.87 -37.25 0.80
CA TYR A 398 20.84 -36.62 1.62
C TYR A 398 21.26 -35.24 2.16
N ARG A 399 22.52 -35.10 2.60
CA ARG A 399 23.06 -33.81 3.10
C ARG A 399 23.15 -32.76 1.98
N LYS A 400 23.56 -33.17 0.78
CA LYS A 400 23.59 -32.28 -0.40
C LYS A 400 22.20 -31.80 -0.75
N ASP A 401 21.23 -32.71 -0.83
CA ASP A 401 19.84 -32.39 -1.15
C ASP A 401 19.22 -31.48 -0.08
N TYR A 402 19.53 -31.72 1.21
CA TYR A 402 19.14 -30.84 2.30
C TYR A 402 19.64 -29.40 2.09
N ASN A 403 20.94 -29.23 1.87
CA ASN A 403 21.55 -27.91 1.68
C ASN A 403 21.00 -27.19 0.44
N VAL A 404 20.85 -27.90 -0.69
CA VAL A 404 20.22 -27.34 -1.91
C VAL A 404 18.77 -26.93 -1.64
N GLY A 405 18.03 -27.70 -0.84
CA GLY A 405 16.70 -27.32 -0.39
C GLY A 405 16.70 -26.04 0.47
N ILE A 406 17.67 -25.85 1.36
CA ILE A 406 17.82 -24.60 2.13
C ILE A 406 18.07 -23.42 1.20
N LEU A 407 18.99 -23.56 0.23
CA LEU A 407 19.23 -22.53 -0.79
C LEU A 407 17.95 -22.17 -1.54
N LYS A 408 17.18 -23.17 -1.98
CA LYS A 408 15.88 -22.97 -2.65
C LYS A 408 14.92 -22.14 -1.79
N GLN A 409 14.79 -22.47 -0.50
CA GLN A 409 13.89 -21.73 0.39
C GLN A 409 14.37 -20.30 0.68
N VAL A 410 15.68 -20.09 0.81
CA VAL A 410 16.25 -18.74 0.98
C VAL A 410 16.08 -17.90 -0.28
N GLN A 411 16.29 -18.48 -1.48
CA GLN A 411 16.00 -17.81 -2.75
C GLN A 411 14.52 -17.43 -2.84
N ALA A 412 13.60 -18.32 -2.44
CA ALA A 412 12.18 -18.02 -2.42
C ALA A 412 11.89 -16.83 -1.49
N ILE A 413 12.45 -16.82 -0.27
CA ILE A 413 12.32 -15.70 0.67
C ILE A 413 12.84 -14.41 0.04
N PHE A 414 14.05 -14.40 -0.51
CA PHE A 414 14.67 -13.20 -1.08
C PHE A 414 13.91 -12.67 -2.30
N GLY A 415 13.39 -13.56 -3.15
CA GLY A 415 12.54 -13.18 -4.27
C GLY A 415 11.25 -12.50 -3.80
N HIS A 416 10.60 -13.05 -2.77
CA HIS A 416 9.39 -12.44 -2.20
C HIS A 416 9.69 -11.11 -1.50
N LEU A 417 10.82 -10.98 -0.79
CA LEU A 417 11.24 -9.71 -0.19
C LEU A 417 11.50 -8.62 -1.25
N ALA A 418 12.01 -9.02 -2.42
CA ALA A 418 12.25 -8.13 -3.54
C ALA A 418 10.96 -7.68 -4.24
N CYS A 419 10.10 -8.63 -4.62
CA CYS A 419 9.06 -8.40 -5.62
C CYS A 419 7.61 -8.56 -5.10
N SER A 420 7.41 -9.02 -3.86
CA SER A 420 6.05 -9.17 -3.32
C SER A 420 5.35 -7.81 -3.15
N ARG A 421 4.05 -7.80 -3.43
CA ARG A 421 3.14 -6.68 -3.18
C ARG A 421 2.47 -6.76 -1.79
N LEU A 422 2.71 -7.83 -1.04
CA LEU A 422 2.17 -8.06 0.30
C LEU A 422 3.04 -7.34 1.36
N GLN A 423 2.45 -7.03 2.50
CA GLN A 423 3.14 -6.44 3.65
C GLN A 423 4.26 -7.36 4.17
N TYR A 424 4.03 -8.68 4.20
CA TYR A 424 5.00 -9.66 4.64
C TYR A 424 4.89 -10.98 3.87
N TYR A 425 5.98 -11.73 3.83
CA TYR A 425 6.03 -13.10 3.31
C TYR A 425 5.97 -14.12 4.46
N VAL A 426 5.41 -15.31 4.20
CA VAL A 426 5.31 -16.40 5.18
C VAL A 426 6.26 -17.53 4.77
N PRO A 427 7.44 -17.66 5.40
CA PRO A 427 8.48 -18.60 4.97
C PRO A 427 8.22 -20.06 5.42
N ARG A 428 7.05 -20.62 5.06
CA ARG A 428 6.65 -21.98 5.46
C ARG A 428 7.62 -23.06 4.97
N GLY A 429 8.13 -22.91 3.75
CA GLY A 429 9.07 -23.88 3.20
C GLY A 429 10.37 -23.96 4.00
N LEU A 430 10.90 -22.81 4.45
CA LEU A 430 12.07 -22.79 5.34
C LEU A 430 11.75 -23.42 6.70
N TRP A 431 10.60 -23.12 7.30
CA TRP A 431 10.20 -23.70 8.59
C TRP A 431 10.09 -25.22 8.57
N ARG A 432 9.62 -25.79 7.45
CA ARG A 432 9.52 -27.25 7.27
C ARG A 432 10.89 -27.89 7.03
N HIS A 433 11.75 -27.20 6.27
CA HIS A 433 13.00 -27.80 5.78
C HIS A 433 14.19 -27.57 6.73
N PHE A 434 14.23 -26.47 7.48
CA PHE A 434 15.37 -26.10 8.31
C PHE A 434 15.50 -26.98 9.57
N LYS A 435 16.70 -27.49 9.80
CA LYS A 435 17.10 -28.29 10.96
C LYS A 435 18.26 -27.60 11.67
N LEU A 436 18.19 -27.55 13.00
CA LEU A 436 19.28 -27.03 13.84
C LEU A 436 19.99 -28.21 14.50
N GLN A 437 21.31 -28.31 14.30
CA GLN A 437 22.12 -29.44 14.78
C GLN A 437 21.60 -30.83 14.32
N GLY A 438 20.93 -30.89 13.17
CA GLY A 438 20.35 -32.13 12.61
C GLY A 438 18.93 -32.44 13.07
N GLU A 439 18.39 -31.72 14.06
CA GLU A 439 17.04 -31.92 14.57
C GLU A 439 16.04 -30.93 13.94
N PRO A 440 14.78 -31.35 13.69
CA PRO A 440 13.72 -30.44 13.25
C PRO A 440 13.48 -29.33 14.28
N VAL A 441 13.29 -28.10 13.80
CA VAL A 441 13.09 -26.94 14.68
C VAL A 441 11.64 -26.83 15.15
N ASN A 442 11.43 -26.70 16.47
CA ASN A 442 10.14 -26.32 17.03
C ASN A 442 9.93 -24.80 16.89
N LEU A 443 8.97 -24.38 16.05
CA LEU A 443 8.70 -22.97 15.75
C LEU A 443 8.21 -22.13 16.93
N ARG A 444 7.88 -22.76 18.06
CA ARG A 444 7.47 -22.11 19.31
C ARG A 444 8.62 -21.93 20.31
N GLU A 445 9.78 -22.50 20.02
CA GLU A 445 10.98 -22.38 20.86
C GLU A 445 11.88 -21.28 20.32
N GLN A 446 12.35 -20.43 21.22
CA GLN A 446 13.31 -19.39 20.88
C GLN A 446 14.71 -20.00 20.74
N GLN A 447 15.44 -19.62 19.70
CA GLN A 447 16.82 -20.04 19.47
C GLN A 447 17.76 -18.84 19.40
N ASP A 448 19.07 -19.10 19.49
CA ASP A 448 20.08 -18.05 19.34
C ASP A 448 20.21 -17.62 17.87
N ALA A 449 20.06 -16.32 17.61
CA ALA A 449 20.19 -15.74 16.28
C ALA A 449 21.57 -15.97 15.64
N VAL A 450 22.65 -15.99 16.43
CA VAL A 450 24.01 -16.26 15.93
C VAL A 450 24.18 -17.72 15.54
N GLU A 451 23.62 -18.64 16.32
CA GLU A 451 23.65 -20.06 16.01
C GLU A 451 22.91 -20.35 14.70
N PHE A 452 21.72 -19.77 14.54
CA PHE A 452 20.99 -19.82 13.28
C PHE A 452 21.78 -19.22 12.12
N PHE A 453 22.39 -18.03 12.31
CA PHE A 453 23.20 -17.37 11.28
C PHE A 453 24.35 -18.27 10.80
N MET A 454 25.11 -18.86 11.73
CA MET A 454 26.25 -19.71 11.40
C MET A 454 25.81 -20.98 10.65
N SER A 455 24.77 -21.66 11.14
CA SER A 455 24.22 -22.85 10.49
C SER A 455 23.68 -22.54 9.10
N LEU A 456 23.01 -21.40 8.92
CA LEU A 456 22.46 -20.99 7.63
C LEU A 456 23.56 -20.70 6.61
N VAL A 457 24.59 -19.92 7.02
CA VAL A 457 25.71 -19.56 6.15
C VAL A 457 26.47 -20.79 5.66
N GLU A 458 26.73 -21.76 6.54
CA GLU A 458 27.40 -23.02 6.19
C GLU A 458 26.57 -23.85 5.20
N SER A 459 25.27 -24.01 5.46
CA SER A 459 24.36 -24.73 4.55
C SER A 459 24.29 -24.09 3.16
N LEU A 460 24.27 -22.76 3.08
CA LEU A 460 24.22 -22.04 1.80
C LEU A 460 25.51 -22.22 0.98
N ASP A 461 26.68 -22.12 1.61
CA ASP A 461 27.94 -22.33 0.88
C ASP A 461 28.14 -23.78 0.42
N GLU A 462 27.71 -24.78 1.21
CA GLU A 462 27.79 -26.18 0.79
C GLU A 462 26.78 -26.49 -0.33
N ALA A 463 25.61 -25.83 -0.34
CA ALA A 463 24.66 -25.89 -1.46
C ALA A 463 25.25 -25.31 -2.74
N LEU A 464 25.84 -24.11 -2.67
CA LEU A 464 26.48 -23.44 -3.81
C LEU A 464 27.61 -24.29 -4.39
N LYS A 465 28.46 -24.85 -3.52
CA LYS A 465 29.53 -25.77 -3.90
C LYS A 465 29.02 -27.03 -4.58
N THR A 466 27.91 -27.60 -4.09
CA THR A 466 27.26 -28.78 -4.70
C THR A 466 26.76 -28.47 -6.12
N LEU A 467 26.23 -27.26 -6.33
CA LEU A 467 25.73 -26.81 -7.64
C LEU A 467 26.84 -26.26 -8.56
N GLY A 468 28.09 -26.22 -8.12
CA GLY A 468 29.23 -25.73 -8.91
C GLY A 468 29.35 -24.20 -8.98
N HIS A 469 28.66 -23.48 -8.08
CA HIS A 469 28.76 -22.02 -7.94
C HIS A 469 29.84 -21.63 -6.92
N GLU A 470 30.28 -20.37 -6.97
CA GLU A 470 31.21 -19.80 -5.98
C GLU A 470 30.55 -19.73 -4.59
N GLN A 471 31.32 -19.97 -3.53
CA GLN A 471 30.86 -19.87 -2.14
C GLN A 471 30.72 -18.40 -1.71
N ILE A 472 29.53 -17.85 -1.96
CA ILE A 472 29.22 -16.42 -1.80
C ILE A 472 29.39 -15.96 -0.35
N MET A 473 28.96 -16.77 0.64
CA MET A 473 28.98 -16.34 2.03
C MET A 473 30.41 -16.25 2.56
N SER A 474 31.23 -17.27 2.33
CA SER A 474 32.66 -17.27 2.68
C SER A 474 33.43 -16.14 1.99
N LYS A 475 33.03 -15.73 0.78
CA LYS A 475 33.65 -14.61 0.07
C LYS A 475 33.31 -13.25 0.71
N ILE A 476 32.05 -13.04 1.11
CA ILE A 476 31.53 -11.75 1.55
C ILE A 476 31.68 -11.54 3.06
N LEU A 477 31.45 -12.59 3.86
CA LEU A 477 31.46 -12.57 5.32
C LEU A 477 32.72 -13.21 5.92
N GLY A 478 33.46 -14.02 5.13
CA GLY A 478 34.59 -14.80 5.62
C GLY A 478 35.89 -14.00 5.77
N GLY A 479 36.32 -13.84 7.01
CA GLY A 479 37.64 -13.35 7.42
C GLY A 479 38.56 -14.47 7.93
N SER A 480 39.77 -14.11 8.34
CA SER A 480 40.67 -15.03 9.03
C SER A 480 41.48 -14.35 10.12
N TYR A 481 41.67 -15.05 11.23
CA TYR A 481 42.58 -14.71 12.31
C TYR A 481 43.98 -15.25 12.04
N SER A 482 44.96 -14.65 12.70
CA SER A 482 46.32 -15.17 12.88
C SER A 482 46.57 -15.33 14.38
N ASP A 483 46.60 -16.58 14.87
CA ASP A 483 47.07 -16.93 16.22
C ASP A 483 48.60 -16.88 16.20
N GLN A 484 49.15 -15.81 16.77
CA GLN A 484 50.57 -15.53 16.78
C GLN A 484 51.17 -15.85 18.14
N LYS A 485 52.30 -16.59 18.11
CA LYS A 485 53.15 -16.84 19.28
C LYS A 485 54.52 -16.22 19.02
N ILE A 486 54.80 -15.13 19.73
CA ILE A 486 56.00 -14.32 19.58
C ILE A 486 56.92 -14.60 20.77
N CYS A 487 57.97 -15.40 20.55
CA CYS A 487 58.92 -15.75 21.60
C CYS A 487 59.76 -14.52 22.00
N LYS A 488 59.81 -14.21 23.29
CA LYS A 488 60.68 -13.18 23.88
C LYS A 488 62.00 -13.86 24.30
N GLY A 489 63.11 -13.45 23.69
CA GLY A 489 64.45 -14.01 23.97
C GLY A 489 64.94 -15.08 22.98
N CYS A 490 64.19 -15.36 21.91
CA CYS A 490 64.69 -16.03 20.71
C CYS A 490 63.97 -15.47 19.45
N PRO A 491 64.53 -15.62 18.24
CA PRO A 491 63.97 -14.99 17.03
C PRO A 491 62.78 -15.78 16.43
N HIS A 492 62.25 -16.80 17.11
CA HIS A 492 61.22 -17.67 16.55
C HIS A 492 59.82 -17.11 16.77
N ARG A 493 59.05 -17.01 15.68
CA ARG A 493 57.64 -16.67 15.67
C ARG A 493 56.86 -17.80 15.02
N TYR A 494 55.69 -18.11 15.57
CA TYR A 494 54.76 -19.07 15.01
C TYR A 494 53.45 -18.36 14.73
N SER A 495 52.80 -18.70 13.62
CA SER A 495 51.49 -18.18 13.26
C SER A 495 50.63 -19.29 12.69
N LYS A 496 49.39 -19.41 13.17
CA LYS A 496 48.38 -20.29 12.60
C LYS A 496 47.21 -19.46 12.10
N GLU A 497 46.73 -19.76 10.90
CA GLU A 497 45.56 -19.08 10.33
C GLU A 497 44.29 -19.86 10.67
N GLU A 498 43.25 -19.15 11.08
CA GLU A 498 41.95 -19.71 11.45
C GLU A 498 40.82 -18.87 10.84
N PRO A 499 39.88 -19.45 10.07
CA PRO A 499 38.81 -18.68 9.44
C PRO A 499 37.74 -18.25 10.46
N PHE A 500 37.04 -17.16 10.17
CA PHE A 500 35.87 -16.73 10.93
C PHE A 500 34.81 -16.09 10.02
N SER A 501 33.54 -16.22 10.40
CA SER A 501 32.42 -15.48 9.80
C SER A 501 31.89 -14.37 10.71
N VAL A 502 32.12 -14.50 12.02
CA VAL A 502 31.71 -13.54 13.05
C VAL A 502 32.84 -13.37 14.06
N ILE A 503 33.09 -12.14 14.51
CA ILE A 503 33.98 -11.84 15.63
C ILE A 503 33.15 -11.72 16.91
N SER A 504 33.44 -12.50 17.94
CA SER A 504 32.64 -12.53 19.17
C SER A 504 33.33 -11.76 20.30
N VAL A 505 32.89 -10.54 20.62
CA VAL A 505 33.55 -9.67 21.60
C VAL A 505 32.98 -9.79 23.01
N ASP A 506 33.86 -9.72 24.00
CA ASP A 506 33.49 -9.77 25.41
C ASP A 506 33.02 -8.39 25.88
N ILE A 507 31.75 -8.29 26.25
CA ILE A 507 31.18 -7.03 26.78
C ILE A 507 31.47 -6.83 28.27
N ARG A 508 31.79 -7.90 28.99
CA ARG A 508 32.00 -7.84 30.44
C ARG A 508 33.33 -7.15 30.69
N ASN A 509 33.33 -6.16 31.59
CA ASN A 509 34.48 -5.32 31.94
C ASN A 509 34.94 -4.35 30.84
N HIS A 510 34.17 -4.17 29.77
CA HIS A 510 34.45 -3.20 28.71
C HIS A 510 33.22 -2.31 28.48
N SER A 511 33.44 -1.03 28.22
CA SER A 511 32.38 -0.06 27.92
C SER A 511 32.17 0.17 26.43
N SER A 512 33.15 -0.16 25.59
CA SER A 512 33.11 0.08 24.15
C SER A 512 33.62 -1.10 23.32
N LEU A 513 33.24 -1.12 22.04
CA LEU A 513 33.74 -2.07 21.05
C LEU A 513 35.26 -1.99 20.88
N GLN A 514 35.83 -0.78 20.88
CA GLN A 514 37.25 -0.54 20.70
C GLN A 514 38.07 -1.18 21.83
N ASP A 515 37.63 -1.02 23.09
CA ASP A 515 38.30 -1.62 24.26
C ASP A 515 38.30 -3.15 24.16
N SER A 516 37.18 -3.73 23.74
CA SER A 516 37.02 -5.19 23.63
C SER A 516 37.86 -5.76 22.50
N MET A 517 37.98 -5.04 21.38
CA MET A 517 38.82 -5.43 20.24
C MET A 517 40.32 -5.26 20.57
N GLU A 518 40.70 -4.28 21.39
CA GLU A 518 42.09 -4.14 21.84
C GLU A 518 42.50 -5.33 22.72
N GLN A 519 41.60 -5.81 23.59
CA GLN A 519 41.85 -6.99 24.42
C GLN A 519 42.14 -8.25 23.59
N TYR A 520 41.49 -8.41 22.42
CA TYR A 520 41.76 -9.50 21.48
C TYR A 520 43.24 -9.52 21.02
N VAL A 521 43.82 -8.33 20.83
CA VAL A 521 45.11 -8.14 20.19
C VAL A 521 46.26 -7.96 21.18
N LYS A 522 45.95 -7.46 22.38
CA LYS A 522 46.88 -7.34 23.51
C LYS A 522 47.54 -8.68 23.84
N GLY A 523 46.78 -9.76 23.71
CA GLY A 523 47.26 -11.13 23.93
C GLY A 523 47.61 -11.43 25.39
N GLU A 524 48.05 -12.66 25.63
CA GLU A 524 48.45 -13.19 26.92
C GLU A 524 49.95 -13.44 26.95
N LEU A 525 50.59 -13.13 28.08
CA LEU A 525 52.00 -13.42 28.30
C LEU A 525 52.14 -14.83 28.91
N LEU A 526 52.71 -15.75 28.14
CA LEU A 526 53.03 -17.10 28.59
C LEU A 526 54.41 -17.08 29.25
N GLU A 527 54.45 -17.12 30.59
CA GLU A 527 55.68 -17.06 31.38
C GLU A 527 55.72 -18.10 32.51
N GLY A 528 56.88 -18.23 33.18
CA GLY A 528 57.05 -19.15 34.30
C GLY A 528 56.82 -20.62 33.92
N ALA A 529 55.95 -21.31 34.68
CA ALA A 529 55.60 -22.70 34.43
C ALA A 529 54.81 -22.88 33.11
N ASP A 530 54.06 -21.86 32.69
CA ASP A 530 53.20 -21.86 31.50
C ASP A 530 53.90 -21.29 30.26
N ALA A 531 55.21 -21.00 30.37
CA ALA A 531 56.02 -20.53 29.25
C ALA A 531 55.99 -21.51 28.07
N TYR A 532 55.84 -20.96 26.86
CA TYR A 532 55.69 -21.73 25.63
C TYR A 532 56.97 -22.53 25.30
N TYR A 533 56.80 -23.80 24.93
CA TYR A 533 57.91 -24.63 24.49
C TYR A 533 58.24 -24.34 23.02
N CYS A 534 59.35 -23.64 22.78
CA CYS A 534 59.81 -23.38 21.43
C CYS A 534 60.51 -24.61 20.87
N GLU A 535 59.87 -25.29 19.91
CA GLU A 535 60.38 -26.52 19.29
C GLU A 535 61.75 -26.33 18.64
N LYS A 536 61.99 -25.17 18.00
CA LYS A 536 63.27 -24.86 17.34
C LYS A 536 64.41 -24.62 18.33
N CYS A 537 64.12 -24.12 19.54
CA CYS A 537 65.11 -23.91 20.60
C CYS A 537 65.17 -25.07 21.60
N ALA A 538 64.23 -26.02 21.52
CA ALA A 538 64.01 -27.11 22.48
C ALA A 538 63.99 -26.66 23.96
N LYS A 539 63.37 -25.50 24.25
CA LYS A 539 63.26 -24.96 25.62
C LYS A 539 61.98 -24.13 25.81
N LYS A 540 61.56 -23.95 27.07
CA LYS A 540 60.49 -23.01 27.43
C LYS A 540 60.99 -21.57 27.32
N VAL A 541 60.24 -20.73 26.63
CA VAL A 541 60.56 -19.33 26.34
C VAL A 541 59.34 -18.48 26.66
N VAL A 542 59.55 -17.35 27.34
CA VAL A 542 58.50 -16.36 27.59
C VAL A 542 57.94 -15.93 26.24
N THR A 543 56.63 -16.02 26.04
CA THR A 543 56.03 -15.88 24.70
C THR A 543 54.75 -15.08 24.79
N VAL A 544 54.59 -14.09 23.92
CA VAL A 544 53.30 -13.38 23.79
C VAL A 544 52.44 -14.18 22.82
N LYS A 545 51.29 -14.65 23.30
CA LYS A 545 50.26 -15.29 22.47
C LYS A 545 49.16 -14.27 22.21
N ARG A 546 48.91 -13.92 20.95
CA ARG A 546 47.84 -12.97 20.59
C ARG A 546 47.06 -13.44 19.37
N LEU A 547 45.80 -13.01 19.28
CA LEU A 547 44.97 -13.23 18.11
C LEU A 547 44.80 -11.90 17.37
N CYS A 548 45.13 -11.86 16.09
CA CYS A 548 45.00 -10.65 15.27
C CYS A 548 44.31 -10.98 13.96
N VAL A 549 43.68 -9.99 13.32
CA VAL A 549 42.95 -10.20 12.07
C VAL A 549 43.94 -10.22 10.90
N LYS A 550 43.94 -11.30 10.11
CA LYS A 550 44.76 -11.43 8.91
C LYS A 550 44.00 -10.98 7.66
N LYS A 551 42.78 -11.50 7.46
CA LYS A 551 41.91 -11.14 6.33
C LYS A 551 40.62 -10.50 6.83
N LEU A 552 40.32 -9.31 6.31
CA LEU A 552 39.11 -8.54 6.61
C LEU A 552 38.01 -8.81 5.55
N PRO A 553 36.79 -9.20 5.94
CA PRO A 553 35.70 -9.49 5.01
C PRO A 553 35.00 -8.21 4.49
N PRO A 554 34.44 -8.19 3.27
CA PRO A 554 33.60 -7.09 2.79
C PRO A 554 32.48 -6.65 3.76
N ILE A 555 31.82 -7.63 4.39
CA ILE A 555 30.83 -7.42 5.45
C ILE A 555 31.34 -8.08 6.72
N LEU A 556 31.51 -7.30 7.78
CA LEU A 556 32.02 -7.77 9.07
C LEU A 556 30.85 -7.96 10.04
N GLY A 557 30.61 -9.21 10.46
CA GLY A 557 29.70 -9.54 11.54
C GLY A 557 30.41 -9.55 12.89
N ILE A 558 29.85 -8.87 13.89
CA ILE A 558 30.36 -8.85 15.26
C ILE A 558 29.25 -9.28 16.22
N GLN A 559 29.49 -10.32 17.01
CA GLN A 559 28.61 -10.75 18.08
C GLN A 559 29.04 -10.10 19.40
N LEU A 560 28.09 -9.48 20.11
CA LEU A 560 28.28 -9.03 21.49
C LEU A 560 27.90 -10.17 22.42
N LYS A 561 28.86 -10.74 23.18
CA LYS A 561 28.61 -11.88 24.09
C LYS A 561 27.77 -11.48 25.32
N ARG A 562 26.47 -11.28 25.09
CA ARG A 562 25.47 -10.89 26.09
C ARG A 562 24.85 -12.05 26.85
N PHE A 563 25.05 -13.29 26.40
CA PHE A 563 24.46 -14.47 27.01
C PHE A 563 25.55 -15.38 27.59
N GLU A 564 25.29 -15.91 28.77
CA GLU A 564 26.15 -16.88 29.45
C GLU A 564 25.26 -17.83 30.25
N TYR A 565 25.75 -19.04 30.53
CA TYR A 565 25.03 -19.99 31.37
C TYR A 565 25.47 -19.84 32.82
N ASP A 566 24.53 -19.50 33.70
CA ASP A 566 24.78 -19.43 35.13
C ASP A 566 24.61 -20.83 35.73
N PHE A 567 25.74 -21.49 36.02
CA PHE A 567 25.75 -22.84 36.61
C PHE A 567 25.17 -22.89 38.03
N GLU A 568 25.19 -21.78 38.77
CA GLU A 568 24.59 -21.74 40.12
C GLU A 568 23.07 -21.65 40.04
N ARG A 569 22.56 -20.86 39.11
CA ARG A 569 21.11 -20.69 38.89
C ARG A 569 20.50 -21.70 37.95
N VAL A 570 21.33 -22.49 37.27
CA VAL A 570 20.95 -23.50 36.26
C VAL A 570 20.05 -22.87 35.18
N CYS A 571 20.40 -21.65 34.75
CA CYS A 571 19.65 -20.94 33.73
C CYS A 571 20.56 -20.05 32.88
N ALA A 572 20.14 -19.78 31.65
CA ALA A 572 20.79 -18.78 30.83
C ALA A 572 20.54 -17.38 31.43
N ILE A 573 21.57 -16.55 31.44
CA ILE A 573 21.49 -15.16 31.90
C ILE A 573 21.88 -14.21 30.78
N LYS A 574 21.24 -13.03 30.78
CA LYS A 574 21.52 -11.96 29.82
C LYS A 574 22.16 -10.77 30.52
N PHE A 575 23.33 -10.38 30.06
CA PHE A 575 24.04 -9.17 30.45
C PHE A 575 23.53 -7.97 29.66
N ASN A 576 22.94 -7.02 30.39
CA ASN A 576 22.35 -5.80 29.85
C ASN A 576 23.22 -4.58 30.12
N ASP A 577 24.51 -4.80 30.41
CA ASP A 577 25.51 -3.77 30.66
C ASP A 577 25.60 -2.80 29.48
N TYR A 578 25.93 -1.54 29.80
CA TYR A 578 26.16 -0.50 28.80
C TYR A 578 27.34 -0.89 27.94
N PHE A 579 27.15 -0.87 26.63
CA PHE A 579 28.20 -1.15 25.66
C PHE A 579 27.97 -0.32 24.40
N GLU A 580 28.86 0.62 24.12
CA GLU A 580 28.79 1.48 22.94
C GLU A 580 29.63 0.93 21.78
N PHE A 581 29.18 1.22 20.57
CA PHE A 581 29.87 0.86 19.34
C PHE A 581 29.74 2.01 18.34
N PRO A 582 30.80 2.31 17.56
CA PRO A 582 30.83 3.49 16.70
C PRO A 582 30.10 3.25 15.37
N ARG A 583 29.66 4.32 14.72
CA ARG A 583 29.11 4.24 13.34
C ARG A 583 30.21 3.92 12.31
N ASP A 584 31.38 4.52 12.48
CA ASP A 584 32.55 4.25 11.65
C ASP A 584 33.61 3.54 12.51
N LEU A 585 34.08 2.38 12.02
CA LEU A 585 35.02 1.52 12.73
C LEU A 585 36.27 1.35 11.88
N ASP A 586 37.44 1.70 12.42
CA ASP A 586 38.72 1.39 11.79
C ASP A 586 39.28 0.10 12.37
N MET A 587 39.47 -0.90 11.50
CA MET A 587 40.00 -2.20 11.90
C MET A 587 41.53 -2.28 11.78
N GLU A 588 42.21 -1.26 11.22
CA GLU A 588 43.67 -1.29 11.02
C GLU A 588 44.45 -1.68 12.29
N PRO A 589 44.17 -1.10 13.48
CA PRO A 589 44.91 -1.41 14.71
C PRO A 589 44.85 -2.88 15.15
N TYR A 590 43.84 -3.62 14.66
CA TYR A 590 43.61 -5.01 15.02
C TYR A 590 44.11 -6.01 13.97
N THR A 591 44.68 -5.50 12.86
CA THR A 591 45.22 -6.34 11.79
C THR A 591 46.69 -6.71 11.99
N VAL A 592 47.13 -7.81 11.38
CA VAL A 592 48.55 -8.21 11.34
C VAL A 592 49.44 -7.06 10.84
N ASN A 593 49.01 -6.39 9.76
CA ASN A 593 49.77 -5.30 9.14
C ASN A 593 49.80 -4.04 10.00
N GLY A 594 48.66 -3.64 10.57
CA GLY A 594 48.58 -2.47 11.45
C GLY A 594 49.41 -2.64 12.72
N LEU A 595 49.42 -3.84 13.31
CA LEU A 595 50.26 -4.13 14.47
C LEU A 595 51.75 -4.10 14.15
N ALA A 596 52.17 -4.66 13.02
CA ALA A 596 53.56 -4.60 12.62
C ALA A 596 54.02 -3.15 12.36
N LYS A 597 53.15 -2.31 11.77
CA LYS A 597 53.42 -0.86 11.62
C LYS A 597 53.61 -0.19 12.97
N LEU A 598 52.76 -0.48 13.96
CA LEU A 598 52.84 0.06 15.32
C LEU A 598 54.10 -0.42 16.07
N GLU A 599 54.51 -1.66 15.85
CA GLU A 599 55.68 -2.28 16.48
C GLU A 599 57.00 -1.94 15.77
N GLY A 600 56.96 -1.28 14.61
CA GLY A 600 58.13 -0.95 13.80
C GLY A 600 58.79 -2.19 13.15
N GLU A 601 58.05 -3.29 13.02
CA GLU A 601 58.54 -4.53 12.45
C GLU A 601 58.40 -4.53 10.92
N VAL A 602 59.50 -4.83 10.21
CA VAL A 602 59.45 -5.11 8.77
C VAL A 602 58.96 -6.55 8.61
N ILE A 603 57.70 -6.74 8.23
CA ILE A 603 57.21 -8.09 7.94
C ILE A 603 57.77 -8.54 6.59
N ASP A 604 58.72 -9.47 6.62
CA ASP A 604 59.18 -10.24 5.45
C ASP A 604 58.26 -11.46 5.26
N CYS A 605 56.95 -11.22 5.20
CA CYS A 605 56.00 -12.27 4.83
C CYS A 605 55.67 -12.12 3.35
N ASP A 606 55.68 -13.25 2.64
CA ASP A 606 55.24 -13.45 1.25
C ASP A 606 53.81 -12.95 1.03
N LEU A 607 53.62 -11.63 1.05
CA LEU A 607 52.38 -10.96 0.71
C LEU A 607 52.43 -10.69 -0.78
N ASP A 608 51.52 -11.33 -1.52
CA ASP A 608 51.23 -10.95 -2.89
C ASP A 608 51.16 -9.43 -2.99
N ALA A 609 51.88 -8.86 -3.96
CA ALA A 609 52.03 -7.42 -4.16
C ALA A 609 50.68 -6.67 -4.38
N SER A 610 49.57 -7.40 -4.52
CA SER A 610 48.19 -6.92 -4.62
C SER A 610 47.53 -6.52 -3.28
N SER A 611 48.12 -6.84 -2.13
CA SER A 611 47.50 -6.70 -0.80
C SER A 611 47.81 -5.39 -0.06
N LYS A 612 48.55 -4.45 -0.66
CA LYS A 612 49.00 -3.21 0.00
C LYS A 612 47.93 -2.12 0.16
N ASP A 613 46.76 -2.24 -0.49
CA ASP A 613 45.71 -1.20 -0.54
C ASP A 613 44.30 -1.70 -0.11
N VAL A 614 44.19 -2.70 0.78
CA VAL A 614 42.86 -3.13 1.27
C VAL A 614 42.36 -2.14 2.31
N CYS A 615 41.21 -1.50 2.03
CA CYS A 615 40.54 -0.59 2.97
C CYS A 615 40.26 -1.28 4.31
N THR A 616 40.63 -0.65 5.42
CA THR A 616 40.40 -1.17 6.79
C THR A 616 39.23 -0.51 7.50
N LYS A 617 38.62 0.50 6.87
CA LYS A 617 37.54 1.29 7.44
C LYS A 617 36.19 0.69 7.09
N TYR A 618 35.33 0.67 8.09
CA TYR A 618 34.00 0.11 8.02
C TYR A 618 32.96 1.11 8.49
N ARG A 619 31.74 0.95 7.98
CA ARG A 619 30.57 1.71 8.41
C ARG A 619 29.44 0.78 8.83
N LEU A 620 28.80 1.10 9.94
CA LEU A 620 27.69 0.34 10.49
C LEU A 620 26.51 0.35 9.51
N SER A 621 26.10 -0.84 9.07
CA SER A 621 25.01 -1.04 8.11
C SER A 621 23.80 -1.75 8.73
N GLY A 622 23.99 -2.51 9.81
CA GLY A 622 22.88 -3.21 10.46
C GLY A 622 23.15 -3.54 11.93
N ILE A 623 22.08 -3.64 12.71
CA ILE A 623 22.09 -4.04 14.12
C ILE A 623 20.96 -5.04 14.36
N VAL A 624 21.29 -6.24 14.81
CA VAL A 624 20.30 -7.18 15.36
C VAL A 624 20.18 -6.90 16.85
N VAL A 625 18.96 -6.60 17.31
CA VAL A 625 18.65 -6.30 18.70
C VAL A 625 17.91 -7.49 19.30
N HIS A 626 18.26 -7.82 20.54
CA HIS A 626 17.50 -8.76 21.34
C HIS A 626 16.83 -8.02 22.50
N SER A 627 15.52 -8.22 22.68
CA SER A 627 14.72 -7.66 23.77
C SER A 627 14.13 -8.76 24.64
N GLY A 628 14.42 -8.74 25.94
CA GLY A 628 13.84 -9.69 26.90
C GLY A 628 14.87 -10.50 27.69
N GLN A 629 14.45 -11.69 28.13
CA GLN A 629 15.22 -12.60 28.99
C GLN A 629 16.14 -13.51 28.16
N ALA A 630 17.03 -14.27 28.80
CA ALA A 630 17.94 -15.14 28.05
C ALA A 630 17.25 -16.37 27.43
N SER A 631 16.29 -16.97 28.14
CA SER A 631 15.55 -18.16 27.70
C SER A 631 14.34 -17.84 26.81
N GLY A 632 14.12 -16.57 26.50
CA GLY A 632 12.97 -16.11 25.73
C GLY A 632 12.99 -14.59 25.61
N GLY A 633 12.45 -14.08 24.53
CA GLY A 633 12.56 -12.67 24.19
C GLY A 633 12.14 -12.47 22.76
N HIS A 634 12.59 -11.37 22.16
CA HIS A 634 12.22 -10.99 20.82
C HIS A 634 13.42 -10.41 20.08
N TYR A 635 13.60 -10.81 18.83
CA TYR A 635 14.66 -10.32 17.95
C TYR A 635 14.08 -9.45 16.85
N TYR A 636 14.76 -8.34 16.54
CA TYR A 636 14.42 -7.46 15.42
C TYR A 636 15.69 -6.78 14.90
N SER A 637 15.63 -6.23 13.69
CA SER A 637 16.81 -5.66 13.02
C SER A 637 16.61 -4.19 12.67
N TYR A 638 17.58 -3.35 13.01
CA TYR A 638 17.73 -2.03 12.40
C TYR A 638 18.69 -2.13 11.24
N ILE A 639 18.29 -1.62 10.07
CA ILE A 639 19.11 -1.70 8.86
C ILE A 639 19.12 -0.35 8.16
N ARG A 640 20.32 0.07 7.76
CA ARG A 640 20.56 1.30 7.01
C ARG A 640 20.33 1.04 5.53
N HIS A 641 19.55 1.89 4.88
CA HIS A 641 19.28 1.81 3.45
C HIS A 641 19.69 3.12 2.76
N HIS A 642 20.37 2.98 1.62
CA HIS A 642 20.75 4.09 0.76
C HIS A 642 19.80 4.11 -0.45
N ASP A 643 18.95 5.12 -0.53
CA ASP A 643 18.14 5.37 -1.72
C ASP A 643 18.95 6.26 -2.68
N PRO A 644 19.12 5.90 -3.96
CA PRO A 644 19.86 6.71 -4.93
C PRO A 644 19.30 8.13 -5.14
N THR A 645 18.03 8.36 -4.78
CA THR A 645 17.30 9.62 -4.99
C THR A 645 17.06 10.43 -3.70
N VAL A 646 17.33 9.86 -2.52
CA VAL A 646 17.01 10.42 -1.20
C VAL A 646 18.22 10.32 -0.26
N GLU A 647 18.24 11.10 0.83
CA GLU A 647 19.16 10.90 1.94
C GLU A 647 19.13 9.47 2.51
N VAL A 648 20.22 9.06 3.17
CA VAL A 648 20.36 7.76 3.85
C VAL A 648 19.34 7.64 4.99
N ARG A 649 18.57 6.55 5.01
CA ARG A 649 17.53 6.29 6.04
C ARG A 649 17.75 4.99 6.79
N TRP A 650 17.13 4.88 7.95
CA TRP A 650 17.13 3.67 8.76
C TRP A 650 15.74 3.08 8.88
N TYR A 651 15.66 1.76 8.82
CA TYR A 651 14.41 1.01 8.94
C TYR A 651 14.51 -0.03 10.05
N LYS A 652 13.43 -0.18 10.80
CA LYS A 652 13.24 -1.24 11.79
C LYS A 652 12.45 -2.37 11.14
N PHE A 653 13.05 -3.54 11.05
CA PHE A 653 12.46 -4.79 10.58
C PHE A 653 12.04 -5.62 11.78
N ASP A 654 10.75 -5.61 12.09
CA ASP A 654 10.14 -6.26 13.24
C ASP A 654 9.10 -7.28 12.75
N ASP A 655 9.60 -8.48 12.42
CA ASP A 655 8.82 -9.53 11.77
C ASP A 655 8.05 -9.02 10.54
N GLY A 656 6.71 -9.06 10.58
CA GLY A 656 5.85 -8.69 9.48
C GLY A 656 5.71 -7.18 9.29
N GLU A 657 6.24 -6.38 10.21
CA GLU A 657 6.16 -4.92 10.18
C GLU A 657 7.54 -4.32 9.90
N VAL A 658 7.60 -3.47 8.88
CA VAL A 658 8.80 -2.68 8.57
C VAL A 658 8.44 -1.21 8.60
N SER A 659 9.14 -0.44 9.42
CA SER A 659 8.88 0.98 9.65
C SER A 659 10.17 1.80 9.58
N GLU A 660 10.10 3.01 9.05
CA GLU A 660 11.19 3.99 9.15
C GLU A 660 11.47 4.34 10.63
N CYS A 661 12.74 4.57 10.98
CA CYS A 661 13.17 4.90 12.33
C CYS A 661 14.32 5.92 12.34
N ARG A 662 14.50 6.60 13.47
CA ARG A 662 15.47 7.71 13.61
C ARG A 662 16.84 7.27 14.13
N MET A 663 17.30 6.09 13.71
CA MET A 663 18.61 5.57 14.11
C MET A 663 19.80 6.38 13.56
N GLY A 664 19.55 7.38 12.71
CA GLY A 664 20.53 8.41 12.35
C GLY A 664 20.86 9.38 13.49
N GLU A 665 19.97 9.52 14.48
CA GLU A 665 20.21 10.32 15.69
C GLU A 665 20.97 9.48 16.74
N ASP A 666 22.02 10.05 17.33
CA ASP A 666 22.88 9.31 18.29
C ASP A 666 22.17 8.98 19.60
N GLU A 667 21.27 9.84 20.07
CA GLU A 667 20.47 9.57 21.26
C GLU A 667 19.51 8.39 21.05
N GLU A 668 18.88 8.28 19.88
CA GLU A 668 18.01 7.13 19.55
C GLU A 668 18.84 5.83 19.52
N MET A 669 19.99 5.84 18.84
CA MET A 669 20.88 4.67 18.78
C MET A 669 21.31 4.20 20.18
N LYS A 670 21.69 5.16 21.05
CA LYS A 670 22.07 4.88 22.44
C LYS A 670 20.91 4.28 23.23
N VAL A 671 19.72 4.86 23.13
CA VAL A 671 18.52 4.41 23.87
C VAL A 671 18.06 3.03 23.42
N GLN A 672 18.15 2.72 22.12
CA GLN A 672 17.65 1.46 21.56
C GLN A 672 18.68 0.31 21.60
N CYS A 673 19.99 0.60 21.61
CA CYS A 673 20.99 -0.44 21.35
C CYS A 673 22.09 -0.62 22.40
N PHE A 674 22.47 0.42 23.16
CA PHE A 674 23.66 0.31 24.02
C PHE A 674 23.39 -0.39 25.36
N GLY A 675 22.12 -0.49 25.78
CA GLY A 675 21.74 -1.11 27.04
C GLY A 675 21.98 -0.20 28.25
N GLY A 676 22.40 -0.81 29.36
CA GLY A 676 22.63 -0.14 30.63
C GLY A 676 21.37 0.17 31.43
N ASP A 677 21.58 0.86 32.55
CA ASP A 677 20.50 1.30 33.43
C ASP A 677 19.97 2.69 33.03
N TYR A 678 18.71 2.95 33.36
CA TYR A 678 18.09 4.26 33.23
C TYR A 678 17.11 4.54 34.36
N MET A 679 16.77 5.81 34.56
CA MET A 679 15.76 6.19 35.53
C MET A 679 14.40 6.26 34.82
N GLY A 680 13.54 5.26 35.07
CA GLY A 680 12.19 5.19 34.51
C GLY A 680 11.16 5.84 35.42
N GLU A 681 10.23 6.59 34.82
CA GLU A 681 9.05 7.09 35.50
C GLU A 681 8.00 5.99 35.61
N VAL A 682 7.65 5.61 36.84
CA VAL A 682 6.59 4.63 37.12
C VAL A 682 5.41 5.36 37.72
N PHE A 683 4.28 5.33 37.00
CA PHE A 683 3.01 5.89 37.45
C PHE A 683 2.23 4.85 38.27
N ASP A 684 1.63 5.31 39.36
CA ASP A 684 0.60 4.55 40.08
C ASP A 684 -0.59 4.26 39.14
N PRO A 685 -1.31 3.12 39.28
CA PRO A 685 -2.53 2.82 38.51
C PRO A 685 -3.57 3.95 38.42
N MET A 686 -3.58 4.88 39.40
CA MET A 686 -4.46 6.05 39.38
C MET A 686 -3.85 7.32 38.75
N LEU A 687 -2.64 7.26 38.17
CA LEU A 687 -1.88 8.37 37.57
C LEU A 687 -1.64 9.57 38.52
N LYS A 688 -1.77 9.37 39.85
CA LYS A 688 -1.68 10.44 40.86
C LYS A 688 -0.28 10.68 41.42
N ARG A 689 0.65 9.73 41.24
CA ARG A 689 2.04 9.84 41.72
C ARG A 689 3.00 9.26 40.69
N THR A 690 4.07 10.02 40.44
CA THR A 690 5.22 9.60 39.64
C THR A 690 6.33 9.18 40.61
N THR A 691 6.86 7.97 40.43
CA THR A 691 8.04 7.50 41.16
C THR A 691 9.16 7.17 40.20
N TYR A 692 10.36 7.66 40.48
CA TYR A 692 11.55 7.37 39.69
C TYR A 692 12.19 6.07 40.18
N ARG A 693 12.29 5.08 39.31
CA ARG A 693 12.95 3.80 39.62
C ARG A 693 14.06 3.52 38.62
N ARG A 694 15.20 3.03 39.13
CA ARG A 694 16.28 2.51 38.29
C ARG A 694 15.80 1.23 37.61
N GLN A 695 15.78 1.24 36.29
CA GLN A 695 15.36 0.13 35.43
C GLN A 695 16.51 -0.23 34.49
N LYS A 696 16.50 -1.48 34.01
CA LYS A 696 17.45 -1.98 33.02
C LYS A 696 16.84 -1.89 31.63
N ARG A 697 17.63 -1.50 30.63
CA ARG A 697 17.24 -1.66 29.22
C ARG A 697 17.45 -3.11 28.82
N TRP A 698 16.37 -3.87 28.77
CA TRP A 698 16.41 -5.29 28.38
C TRP A 698 16.46 -5.49 26.86
N TRP A 699 16.37 -4.41 26.09
CA TRP A 699 16.63 -4.33 24.65
C TRP A 699 18.02 -3.73 24.42
N ASN A 700 18.85 -4.44 23.66
CA ASN A 700 20.20 -4.02 23.33
C ASN A 700 20.74 -4.81 22.13
N ALA A 701 21.74 -4.25 21.46
CA ALA A 701 22.39 -4.86 20.32
C ALA A 701 22.99 -6.22 20.71
N TYR A 702 22.84 -7.18 19.81
CA TYR A 702 23.38 -8.53 19.95
C TYR A 702 24.34 -8.87 18.81
N MET A 703 23.99 -8.55 17.56
CA MET A 703 24.90 -8.64 16.41
C MET A 703 25.01 -7.28 15.71
N LEU A 704 26.21 -6.91 15.31
CA LEU A 704 26.51 -5.71 14.53
C LEU A 704 27.00 -6.13 13.14
N PHE A 705 26.51 -5.45 12.11
CA PHE A 705 26.93 -5.64 10.74
C PHE A 705 27.58 -4.35 10.24
N TYR A 706 28.83 -4.48 9.81
CA TYR A 706 29.66 -3.39 9.31
C TYR A 706 30.01 -3.66 7.84
N THR A 707 29.81 -2.67 6.98
CA THR A 707 30.19 -2.73 5.56
C THR A 707 31.50 -1.97 5.33
N ARG A 708 32.45 -2.56 4.61
CA ARG A 708 33.72 -1.92 4.30
C ARG A 708 33.52 -0.73 3.35
N GLN A 709 34.22 0.38 3.58
CA GLN A 709 33.93 1.65 2.88
C GLN A 709 34.15 1.57 1.36
N ASP A 710 35.14 0.81 0.88
CA ASP A 710 35.39 0.58 -0.56
C ASP A 710 34.21 -0.16 -1.25
N VAL A 711 33.56 -1.06 -0.52
CA VAL A 711 32.37 -1.79 -1.01
C VAL A 711 31.18 -0.86 -1.10
N GLU A 712 30.96 -0.04 -0.06
CA GLU A 712 29.89 0.97 -0.02
C GLU A 712 30.03 1.98 -1.17
N GLU A 713 31.22 2.54 -1.38
CA GLU A 713 31.50 3.48 -2.48
C GLU A 713 31.25 2.85 -3.85
N SER A 714 31.68 1.61 -4.06
CA SER A 714 31.46 0.90 -5.32
C SER A 714 29.97 0.64 -5.61
N ALA A 715 29.17 0.36 -4.58
CA ALA A 715 27.73 0.17 -4.71
C ALA A 715 27.03 1.49 -5.06
N ILE A 716 27.43 2.59 -4.40
CA ILE A 716 26.92 3.93 -4.68
C ILE A 716 27.20 4.32 -6.14
N ILE A 717 28.43 4.13 -6.63
CA ILE A 717 28.80 4.45 -8.02
C ILE A 717 27.94 3.66 -9.02
N LYS A 718 27.78 2.35 -8.81
CA LYS A 718 26.89 1.51 -9.64
C LYS A 718 25.45 2.00 -9.64
N SER A 719 24.94 2.43 -8.49
CA SER A 719 23.58 2.97 -8.39
C SER A 719 23.41 4.29 -9.13
N PHE A 720 24.41 5.18 -9.12
CA PHE A 720 24.41 6.43 -9.88
C PHE A 720 24.48 6.21 -11.40
N GLU A 721 25.25 5.21 -11.85
CA GLU A 721 25.33 4.84 -13.27
C GLU A 721 23.97 4.31 -13.79
N GLN A 722 23.15 3.71 -12.93
CA GLN A 722 21.82 3.21 -13.26
C GLN A 722 20.73 4.30 -13.29
N LEU A 723 21.00 5.52 -12.80
CA LEU A 723 20.08 6.66 -12.82
C LEU A 723 20.07 7.45 -14.15
N GLY A 724 20.79 6.99 -15.18
CA GLY A 724 20.73 7.59 -16.53
C GLY A 724 19.32 7.60 -17.11
N LEU A 725 19.05 8.48 -18.09
CA LEU A 725 17.76 8.81 -18.74
C LEU A 725 17.02 7.67 -19.47
N SER A 726 17.05 6.45 -18.96
CA SER A 726 16.13 5.38 -19.32
C SER A 726 14.97 5.43 -18.32
N GLU A 727 13.75 5.51 -18.85
CA GLU A 727 12.49 5.33 -18.13
C GLU A 727 12.60 4.28 -17.02
N LYS A 728 11.88 4.52 -15.89
CA LYS A 728 11.69 3.61 -14.74
C LYS A 728 11.42 2.16 -15.18
N LYS A 729 12.45 1.44 -15.58
CA LYS A 729 12.43 -0.01 -15.68
C LYS A 729 12.57 -0.45 -14.24
N GLU A 730 11.52 -1.07 -13.70
CA GLU A 730 11.63 -1.91 -12.51
C GLU A 730 12.94 -2.70 -12.67
N THR A 731 13.91 -2.47 -11.78
CA THR A 731 15.21 -3.13 -11.81
C THR A 731 14.95 -4.63 -11.75
N HIS A 732 15.00 -5.31 -12.90
CA HIS A 732 14.65 -6.72 -13.00
C HIS A 732 15.75 -7.51 -12.27
N ILE A 733 15.48 -7.88 -11.02
CA ILE A 733 16.37 -8.72 -10.22
C ILE A 733 16.30 -10.11 -10.82
N LYS A 734 17.41 -10.59 -11.40
CA LYS A 734 17.50 -11.94 -11.94
C LYS A 734 17.26 -12.95 -10.81
N MET A 735 16.30 -13.85 -11.02
CA MET A 735 15.98 -14.94 -10.10
C MET A 735 15.52 -16.20 -10.85
N PRO A 736 15.45 -17.38 -10.22
CA PRO A 736 14.93 -18.58 -10.86
C PRO A 736 13.46 -18.41 -11.28
N THR A 737 13.13 -18.89 -12.48
CA THR A 737 11.80 -18.70 -13.11
C THR A 737 10.65 -19.29 -12.29
N ALA A 738 10.89 -20.41 -11.59
CA ALA A 738 9.93 -21.00 -10.67
C ALA A 738 9.49 -20.01 -9.57
N ILE A 739 10.46 -19.33 -8.97
CA ILE A 739 10.23 -18.35 -7.89
C ILE A 739 9.54 -17.10 -8.45
N GLU A 740 10.01 -16.58 -9.59
CA GLU A 740 9.39 -15.44 -10.26
C GLU A 740 7.91 -15.72 -10.59
N ASN A 741 7.61 -16.89 -11.16
CA ASN A 741 6.24 -17.32 -11.47
C ASN A 741 5.39 -17.45 -10.21
N SER A 742 5.92 -18.03 -9.13
CA SER A 742 5.20 -18.15 -7.86
C SER A 742 4.87 -16.78 -7.26
N ILE A 743 5.82 -15.85 -7.23
CA ILE A 743 5.61 -14.48 -6.74
C ILE A 743 4.57 -13.76 -7.59
N ARG A 744 4.66 -13.90 -8.92
CA ARG A 744 3.71 -13.30 -9.86
C ARG A 744 2.29 -13.82 -9.62
N LYS A 745 2.11 -15.14 -9.48
CA LYS A 745 0.82 -15.77 -9.14
C LYS A 745 0.28 -15.22 -7.82
N GLN A 746 1.11 -15.14 -6.78
CA GLN A 746 0.71 -14.62 -5.47
C GLN A 746 0.30 -13.16 -5.53
N ASN A 747 1.08 -12.32 -6.21
CA ASN A 747 0.79 -10.90 -6.37
C ASN A 747 -0.53 -10.68 -7.10
N ILE A 748 -0.80 -11.43 -8.17
CA ILE A 748 -2.06 -11.33 -8.93
C ILE A 748 -3.24 -11.76 -8.04
N LYS A 749 -3.13 -12.89 -7.33
CA LYS A 749 -4.17 -13.35 -6.40
C LYS A 749 -4.44 -12.33 -5.30
N PHE A 750 -3.39 -11.79 -4.70
CA PHE A 750 -3.48 -10.76 -3.66
C PHE A 750 -4.14 -9.48 -4.18
N LEU A 751 -3.70 -8.95 -5.33
CA LEU A 751 -4.27 -7.75 -5.94
C LEU A 751 -5.72 -7.96 -6.36
N HIS A 752 -6.05 -9.13 -6.92
CA HIS A 752 -7.42 -9.52 -7.24
C HIS A 752 -8.32 -9.51 -6.00
N HIS A 753 -7.91 -10.20 -4.93
CA HIS A 753 -8.64 -10.20 -3.67
C HIS A 753 -8.77 -8.77 -3.11
N ARG A 754 -7.69 -7.99 -3.10
CA ARG A 754 -7.69 -6.62 -2.57
C ARG A 754 -8.62 -5.68 -3.35
N SER A 755 -8.77 -5.88 -4.66
CA SER A 755 -9.56 -5.01 -5.53
C SER A 755 -11.03 -4.89 -5.11
N GLN A 756 -11.60 -5.94 -4.50
CA GLN A 756 -12.96 -5.91 -3.97
C GLN A 756 -13.08 -5.29 -2.57
N PHE A 757 -11.97 -5.07 -1.84
CA PHE A 757 -11.97 -4.57 -0.45
C PHE A 757 -11.52 -3.11 -0.31
N SER A 758 -11.78 -2.28 -1.32
CA SER A 758 -11.57 -0.83 -1.26
C SER A 758 -12.86 -0.09 -0.93
N ILE A 759 -12.74 1.05 -0.23
CA ILE A 759 -13.89 1.90 0.11
C ILE A 759 -14.52 2.45 -1.19
N GLU A 760 -13.67 2.71 -2.19
CA GLU A 760 -14.03 3.20 -3.51
C GLU A 760 -14.90 2.18 -4.24
N TYR A 761 -14.56 0.89 -4.21
CA TYR A 761 -15.34 -0.17 -4.83
C TYR A 761 -16.71 -0.34 -4.16
N PHE A 762 -16.76 -0.35 -2.83
CA PHE A 762 -18.01 -0.42 -2.08
C PHE A 762 -18.91 0.78 -2.39
N SER A 763 -18.33 1.98 -2.44
CA SER A 763 -19.04 3.21 -2.82
C SER A 763 -19.55 3.13 -4.26
N PHE A 764 -18.74 2.63 -5.18
CA PHE A 764 -19.09 2.41 -6.59
C PHE A 764 -20.30 1.47 -6.74
N ILE A 765 -20.27 0.28 -6.14
CA ILE A 765 -21.39 -0.67 -6.25
C ILE A 765 -22.68 -0.04 -5.69
N ARG A 766 -22.61 0.65 -4.54
CA ARG A 766 -23.77 1.34 -3.96
C ARG A 766 -24.30 2.45 -4.88
N LYS A 767 -23.42 3.32 -5.37
CA LYS A 767 -23.77 4.42 -6.28
C LYS A 767 -24.38 3.89 -7.58
N LEU A 768 -23.77 2.87 -8.19
CA LEU A 768 -24.25 2.25 -9.42
C LEU A 768 -25.69 1.73 -9.26
N VAL A 769 -25.94 0.94 -8.22
CA VAL A 769 -27.27 0.38 -7.93
C VAL A 769 -28.27 1.52 -7.65
N THR A 770 -27.88 2.53 -6.87
CA THR A 770 -28.75 3.68 -6.55
C THR A 770 -29.12 4.52 -7.78
N CYS A 771 -28.15 4.84 -8.65
CA CYS A 771 -28.37 5.69 -9.83
C CYS A 771 -29.23 5.04 -10.92
N ILE A 772 -29.35 3.71 -10.91
CA ILE A 772 -30.14 2.94 -11.89
C ILE A 772 -31.63 2.83 -11.47
N THR A 773 -32.00 3.42 -10.33
CA THR A 773 -33.38 3.35 -9.81
C THR A 773 -34.39 4.08 -10.71
N PRO A 774 -35.57 3.47 -11.00
CA PRO A 774 -36.69 4.21 -11.58
C PRO A 774 -37.13 5.39 -10.70
N SER A 775 -37.15 6.59 -11.29
CA SER A 775 -37.77 7.77 -10.69
C SER A 775 -39.22 7.46 -10.30
N SER A 776 -39.49 7.34 -9.01
CA SER A 776 -40.84 7.14 -8.48
C SER A 776 -41.63 8.46 -8.62
N THR A 777 -42.14 8.75 -9.81
CA THR A 777 -43.30 9.64 -9.91
C THR A 777 -44.52 8.85 -9.44
N ARG A 778 -45.23 9.41 -8.46
CA ARG A 778 -46.42 8.84 -7.79
C ARG A 778 -47.64 8.78 -8.73
N SER A 779 -47.49 8.25 -9.93
CA SER A 779 -48.55 8.09 -10.93
C SER A 779 -48.53 6.66 -11.43
N ASN A 780 -49.71 6.02 -11.46
CA ASN A 780 -49.97 4.65 -11.91
C ASN A 780 -49.72 4.46 -13.43
N HIS A 781 -48.54 4.82 -13.94
CA HIS A 781 -48.10 4.41 -15.27
C HIS A 781 -47.24 3.16 -15.13
N ALA A 782 -47.55 2.15 -15.95
CA ALA A 782 -46.76 0.92 -16.04
C ALA A 782 -45.27 1.28 -16.27
N LEU A 783 -44.39 0.69 -15.46
CA LEU A 783 -42.94 0.79 -15.64
C LEU A 783 -42.57 0.39 -17.07
N THR A 784 -41.62 1.11 -17.68
CA THR A 784 -41.06 0.70 -18.97
C THR A 784 -40.28 -0.60 -18.80
N ASN A 785 -40.37 -1.51 -19.78
CA ASN A 785 -39.66 -2.81 -19.78
C ASN A 785 -38.14 -2.63 -19.54
N GLU A 786 -37.56 -1.56 -20.06
CA GLU A 786 -36.15 -1.21 -19.85
C GLU A 786 -35.81 -0.88 -18.39
N SER A 787 -36.69 -0.15 -17.69
CA SER A 787 -36.50 0.18 -16.28
C SER A 787 -36.61 -1.05 -15.36
N GLU A 788 -37.48 -1.99 -15.72
CA GLU A 788 -37.56 -3.30 -15.05
C GLU A 788 -36.27 -4.11 -15.25
N GLN A 789 -35.73 -4.17 -16.47
CA GLN A 789 -34.47 -4.86 -16.75
C GLN A 789 -33.29 -4.25 -16.01
N LEU A 790 -33.20 -2.92 -15.99
CA LEU A 790 -32.20 -2.19 -15.21
C LEU A 790 -32.30 -2.50 -13.72
N SER A 791 -33.52 -2.48 -13.16
CA SER A 791 -33.75 -2.83 -11.75
C SER A 791 -33.41 -4.29 -11.44
N MET A 792 -33.66 -5.21 -12.38
CA MET A 792 -33.26 -6.61 -12.25
C MET A 792 -31.73 -6.73 -12.18
N LEU A 793 -31.00 -6.12 -13.12
CA LEU A 793 -29.53 -6.14 -13.14
C LEU A 793 -28.91 -5.55 -11.86
N SER A 794 -29.44 -4.42 -11.38
CA SER A 794 -29.05 -3.81 -10.10
C SER A 794 -29.32 -4.74 -8.91
N THR A 795 -30.47 -5.41 -8.89
CA THR A 795 -30.80 -6.40 -7.86
C THR A 795 -29.83 -7.59 -7.89
N GLN A 796 -29.49 -8.08 -9.07
CA GLN A 796 -28.55 -9.19 -9.25
C GLN A 796 -27.16 -8.85 -8.70
N LEU A 797 -26.61 -7.70 -9.11
CA LEU A 797 -25.30 -7.25 -8.66
C LEU A 797 -25.27 -6.97 -7.16
N ALA A 798 -26.23 -6.20 -6.65
CA ALA A 798 -26.32 -5.85 -5.23
C ALA A 798 -26.42 -7.10 -4.36
N SER A 799 -27.25 -8.07 -4.76
CA SER A 799 -27.43 -9.29 -3.98
C SER A 799 -26.15 -10.13 -3.97
N ARG A 800 -25.54 -10.37 -5.14
CA ARG A 800 -24.26 -11.11 -5.22
C ARG A 800 -23.19 -10.47 -4.34
N PHE A 801 -23.01 -9.15 -4.45
CA PHE A 801 -22.06 -8.40 -3.62
C PHE A 801 -22.35 -8.52 -2.12
N LEU A 802 -23.60 -8.29 -1.69
CA LEU A 802 -23.95 -8.27 -0.26
C LEU A 802 -23.76 -9.64 0.39
N PHE A 803 -24.16 -10.72 -0.28
CA PHE A 803 -24.07 -12.08 0.25
C PHE A 803 -22.69 -12.72 0.10
N HIS A 804 -21.88 -12.36 -0.90
CA HIS A 804 -20.51 -12.88 -1.02
C HIS A 804 -19.51 -12.09 -0.15
N THR A 805 -19.70 -10.78 -0.02
CA THR A 805 -18.68 -9.87 0.53
C THR A 805 -19.27 -8.90 1.55
N GLY A 806 -20.27 -8.10 1.15
CA GLY A 806 -20.68 -6.88 1.85
C GLY A 806 -21.12 -7.09 3.30
N TRP A 807 -22.00 -8.06 3.58
CA TRP A 807 -22.55 -8.29 4.92
C TRP A 807 -21.57 -8.94 5.91
N HIS A 808 -20.52 -9.58 5.41
CA HIS A 808 -19.51 -10.24 6.24
C HIS A 808 -18.35 -9.31 6.62
N THR A 809 -18.12 -8.24 5.86
CA THR A 809 -17.04 -7.27 6.15
C THR A 809 -17.35 -6.33 7.33
N LYS A 810 -16.33 -5.69 7.92
CA LYS A 810 -16.50 -4.71 9.02
C LYS A 810 -17.27 -3.44 8.62
N LYS A 811 -17.89 -2.78 9.61
CA LYS A 811 -18.72 -1.57 9.43
C LYS A 811 -17.97 -0.39 8.79
N ASN A 812 -16.69 -0.22 9.12
CA ASN A 812 -15.86 0.86 8.56
C ASN A 812 -15.63 0.72 7.04
N LEU A 813 -15.63 -0.51 6.53
CA LEU A 813 -15.51 -0.77 5.10
C LEU A 813 -16.88 -0.71 4.40
N ARG A 814 -17.88 -1.43 4.93
CA ARG A 814 -19.19 -1.55 4.28
C ARG A 814 -20.10 -0.34 4.41
N GLY A 815 -19.86 0.52 5.41
CA GLY A 815 -20.78 1.57 5.80
C GLY A 815 -22.03 1.06 6.54
N PRO A 816 -23.11 1.86 6.63
CA PRO A 816 -24.35 1.45 7.26
C PRO A 816 -25.10 0.37 6.46
N ALA A 817 -25.41 -0.77 7.08
CA ALA A 817 -26.11 -1.88 6.43
C ALA A 817 -27.55 -1.52 6.02
N MET A 818 -28.16 -0.57 6.73
CA MET A 818 -29.51 -0.09 6.41
C MET A 818 -29.58 0.67 5.09
N GLU A 819 -28.52 1.37 4.68
CA GLU A 819 -28.50 2.07 3.38
C GLU A 819 -28.54 1.07 2.23
N TRP A 820 -27.77 -0.02 2.33
CA TRP A 820 -27.81 -1.13 1.36
C TRP A 820 -29.19 -1.78 1.28
N CYS A 821 -29.81 -2.00 2.44
CA CYS A 821 -31.17 -2.51 2.52
C CYS A 821 -32.16 -1.57 1.81
N ASP A 822 -32.07 -0.27 2.05
CA ASP A 822 -33.00 0.71 1.49
C ASP A 822 -32.91 0.78 -0.04
N VAL A 823 -31.70 0.75 -0.58
CA VAL A 823 -31.45 0.71 -2.03
C VAL A 823 -32.00 -0.58 -2.64
N LEU A 824 -31.69 -1.75 -2.07
CA LEU A 824 -32.20 -3.03 -2.57
C LEU A 824 -33.73 -3.10 -2.51
N CYS A 825 -34.32 -2.63 -1.40
CA CYS A 825 -35.77 -2.58 -1.22
C CYS A 825 -36.47 -1.69 -2.26
N LEU A 826 -35.80 -0.68 -2.80
CA LEU A 826 -36.33 0.19 -3.83
C LEU A 826 -36.54 -0.57 -5.14
N HIS A 827 -35.57 -1.39 -5.55
CA HIS A 827 -35.71 -2.28 -6.72
C HIS A 827 -36.71 -3.41 -6.48
N LEU A 828 -36.72 -4.02 -5.28
CA LEU A 828 -37.68 -5.10 -4.98
C LEU A 828 -39.16 -4.64 -5.02
N ARG A 829 -39.44 -3.34 -4.95
CA ARG A 829 -40.79 -2.79 -5.08
C ARG A 829 -41.25 -2.64 -6.53
N THR A 830 -40.36 -2.69 -7.52
CA THR A 830 -40.69 -2.30 -8.90
C THR A 830 -41.50 -3.38 -9.62
N ALA A 831 -41.06 -4.65 -9.61
CA ALA A 831 -41.73 -5.73 -10.34
C ALA A 831 -41.76 -7.06 -9.58
N SER A 832 -42.76 -7.90 -9.86
CA SER A 832 -42.93 -9.24 -9.28
C SER A 832 -41.85 -10.22 -9.77
N SER A 833 -41.40 -10.07 -11.01
CA SER A 833 -40.29 -10.83 -11.62
C SER A 833 -39.00 -10.71 -10.79
N ILE A 834 -38.67 -9.49 -10.33
CA ILE A 834 -37.47 -9.18 -9.53
C ILE A 834 -37.57 -9.81 -8.14
N ARG A 835 -38.73 -9.71 -7.47
CA ARG A 835 -38.96 -10.36 -6.18
C ARG A 835 -38.85 -11.88 -6.28
N SER A 836 -39.46 -12.46 -7.32
CA SER A 836 -39.38 -13.89 -7.60
C SER A 836 -37.94 -14.34 -7.83
N TRP A 837 -37.18 -13.61 -8.66
CA TRP A 837 -35.77 -13.91 -8.91
C TRP A 837 -34.95 -13.85 -7.63
N PHE A 838 -35.08 -12.77 -6.83
CA PHE A 838 -34.33 -12.60 -5.59
C PHE A 838 -34.62 -13.74 -4.61
N ALA A 839 -35.90 -14.06 -4.40
CA ALA A 839 -36.28 -15.10 -3.45
C ALA A 839 -35.75 -16.49 -3.85
N HIS A 840 -35.85 -16.86 -5.14
CA HIS A 840 -35.35 -18.14 -5.61
C HIS A 840 -33.83 -18.23 -5.56
N GLN A 841 -33.15 -17.24 -6.14
CA GLN A 841 -31.70 -17.30 -6.31
C GLN A 841 -30.96 -17.02 -5.01
N MET A 842 -31.42 -16.08 -4.19
CA MET A 842 -30.68 -15.64 -3.00
C MET A 842 -31.14 -16.28 -1.70
N LEU A 843 -32.40 -16.75 -1.60
CA LEU A 843 -32.93 -17.32 -0.36
C LEU A 843 -33.18 -18.82 -0.50
N PHE A 844 -33.97 -19.25 -1.47
CA PHE A 844 -34.40 -20.65 -1.58
C PHE A 844 -33.30 -21.60 -2.04
N ASN A 845 -32.41 -21.17 -2.94
CA ASN A 845 -31.24 -21.95 -3.33
C ASN A 845 -30.19 -22.05 -2.21
N HIS A 846 -30.27 -21.18 -1.19
CA HIS A 846 -29.33 -21.12 -0.07
C HIS A 846 -30.09 -21.06 1.27
N PRO A 847 -30.82 -22.12 1.64
CA PRO A 847 -31.74 -22.08 2.79
C PRO A 847 -31.04 -21.81 4.14
N HIS A 848 -29.74 -22.10 4.25
CA HIS A 848 -28.93 -21.79 5.43
C HIS A 848 -28.84 -20.27 5.72
N ARG A 849 -29.04 -19.40 4.72
CA ARG A 849 -28.94 -17.94 4.89
C ARG A 849 -29.96 -17.38 5.88
N PHE A 850 -31.13 -18.02 6.01
CA PHE A 850 -32.10 -17.64 7.05
C PHE A 850 -31.50 -17.80 8.46
N CYS A 851 -30.79 -18.91 8.71
CA CYS A 851 -30.03 -19.13 9.95
C CYS A 851 -28.94 -18.08 10.13
N GLU A 852 -28.11 -17.99 9.11
CA GLU A 852 -26.86 -17.27 9.12
C GLU A 852 -27.10 -15.79 9.42
N TYR A 853 -28.05 -15.16 8.73
CA TYR A 853 -28.28 -13.73 8.86
C TYR A 853 -29.32 -13.33 9.92
N LEU A 854 -30.25 -14.21 10.32
CA LEU A 854 -31.21 -13.86 11.39
C LEU A 854 -30.71 -14.24 12.78
N LEU A 855 -29.98 -15.35 12.90
CA LEU A 855 -29.60 -15.93 14.19
C LEU A 855 -28.09 -15.83 14.42
N SER A 856 -27.27 -16.36 13.49
CA SER A 856 -25.82 -16.48 13.71
C SER A 856 -25.04 -15.19 13.53
N CYS A 857 -25.58 -14.23 12.77
CA CYS A 857 -24.89 -12.97 12.46
C CYS A 857 -24.68 -12.15 13.75
N PRO A 858 -23.44 -11.79 14.11
CA PRO A 858 -23.16 -11.01 15.32
C PRO A 858 -23.63 -9.56 15.21
N SER A 859 -23.71 -9.02 13.98
CA SER A 859 -24.05 -7.62 13.70
C SER A 859 -25.56 -7.37 13.75
N ASN A 860 -26.02 -6.65 14.79
CA ASN A 860 -27.43 -6.30 14.94
C ASN A 860 -28.00 -5.49 13.77
N GLU A 861 -27.16 -4.65 13.16
CA GLU A 861 -27.52 -3.81 12.02
C GLU A 861 -27.79 -4.65 10.77
N VAL A 862 -26.94 -5.66 10.51
CA VAL A 862 -27.09 -6.59 9.37
C VAL A 862 -28.32 -7.48 9.58
N ARG A 863 -28.52 -8.01 10.80
CA ARG A 863 -29.75 -8.76 11.14
C ARG A 863 -31.01 -7.94 10.86
N SER A 864 -31.03 -6.68 11.27
CA SER A 864 -32.17 -5.77 11.08
C SER A 864 -32.41 -5.44 9.60
N ALA A 865 -31.34 -5.22 8.84
CA ALA A 865 -31.40 -5.01 7.39
C ALA A 865 -31.97 -6.24 6.66
N PHE A 866 -31.45 -7.43 6.94
CA PHE A 866 -31.92 -8.68 6.35
C PHE A 866 -33.40 -8.96 6.71
N MET A 867 -33.76 -8.74 7.98
CA MET A 867 -35.13 -8.83 8.46
C MET A 867 -36.08 -7.91 7.67
N LYS A 868 -35.69 -6.66 7.44
CA LYS A 868 -36.48 -5.68 6.68
C LYS A 868 -36.67 -6.12 5.23
N ILE A 869 -35.64 -6.71 4.59
CA ILE A 869 -35.73 -7.27 3.23
C ILE A 869 -36.77 -8.39 3.18
N ILE A 870 -36.71 -9.35 4.12
CA ILE A 870 -37.67 -10.47 4.17
C ILE A 870 -39.10 -9.97 4.36
N VAL A 871 -39.32 -9.05 5.31
CA VAL A 871 -40.66 -8.49 5.58
C VAL A 871 -41.20 -7.75 4.34
N LEU A 872 -40.35 -6.99 3.66
CA LEU A 872 -40.73 -6.30 2.42
C LEU A 872 -41.08 -7.28 1.31
N LEU A 873 -40.26 -8.32 1.09
CA LEU A 873 -40.54 -9.35 0.10
C LEU A 873 -41.87 -10.04 0.36
N ALA A 874 -42.13 -10.47 1.60
CA ALA A 874 -43.38 -11.11 1.97
C ALA A 874 -44.58 -10.16 1.80
N HIS A 875 -44.45 -8.88 2.15
CA HIS A 875 -45.55 -7.92 2.04
C HIS A 875 -45.89 -7.57 0.59
N PHE A 876 -44.91 -7.25 -0.23
CA PHE A 876 -45.15 -6.81 -1.62
C PHE A 876 -45.49 -7.97 -2.56
N SER A 877 -45.13 -9.20 -2.21
CA SER A 877 -45.46 -10.39 -3.02
C SER A 877 -46.87 -10.95 -2.82
N LEU A 878 -47.67 -10.36 -1.93
CA LEU A 878 -49.05 -10.79 -1.67
C LEU A 878 -49.95 -10.71 -2.92
N ASN A 879 -49.69 -9.73 -3.79
CA ASN A 879 -50.53 -9.43 -4.95
C ASN A 879 -49.88 -9.89 -6.27
N ASP A 880 -48.79 -10.67 -6.22
CA ASP A 880 -48.01 -11.06 -7.41
C ASP A 880 -48.61 -12.24 -8.19
N GLY A 881 -49.64 -12.87 -7.64
CA GLY A 881 -50.21 -14.11 -8.17
C GLY A 881 -49.41 -15.36 -7.77
N PRO A 882 -49.75 -16.52 -8.36
CA PRO A 882 -49.09 -17.80 -8.05
C PRO A 882 -47.61 -17.76 -8.45
N CYS A 883 -46.75 -18.31 -7.59
CA CYS A 883 -45.30 -18.38 -7.81
C CYS A 883 -44.83 -19.83 -7.79
N ALA A 884 -43.81 -20.15 -8.61
CA ALA A 884 -43.19 -21.47 -8.62
C ALA A 884 -42.71 -21.83 -7.21
N ALA A 885 -42.92 -23.09 -6.82
CA ALA A 885 -42.53 -23.53 -5.49
C ALA A 885 -41.02 -23.75 -5.39
N PRO A 886 -40.40 -23.44 -4.23
CA PRO A 886 -39.03 -23.80 -3.94
C PRO A 886 -38.84 -25.32 -4.01
N ALA A 887 -37.66 -25.77 -4.44
CA ALA A 887 -37.32 -27.20 -4.49
C ALA A 887 -37.38 -27.90 -3.11
N CYS A 888 -37.33 -27.14 -2.02
CA CYS A 888 -37.40 -27.64 -0.65
C CYS A 888 -38.83 -27.90 -0.12
N VAL A 889 -39.88 -27.50 -0.86
CA VAL A 889 -41.27 -27.66 -0.42
C VAL A 889 -41.87 -28.97 -0.96
N ASN A 890 -42.19 -29.90 -0.06
CA ASN A 890 -42.90 -31.13 -0.39
C ASN A 890 -44.42 -30.85 -0.54
N ASN A 891 -45.02 -31.23 -1.67
CA ASN A 891 -46.42 -30.94 -2.07
C ASN A 891 -46.75 -29.43 -2.18
N PRO A 892 -46.33 -28.78 -3.27
CA PRO A 892 -46.62 -27.36 -3.48
C PRO A 892 -48.10 -27.11 -3.81
N ASP A 893 -48.73 -26.16 -3.12
CA ASP A 893 -50.03 -25.63 -3.52
C ASP A 893 -49.85 -24.82 -4.83
N PRO A 894 -50.51 -25.20 -5.93
CA PRO A 894 -50.37 -24.52 -7.22
C PRO A 894 -50.86 -23.06 -7.22
N ASN A 895 -51.63 -22.65 -6.21
CA ASN A 895 -52.11 -21.28 -6.02
C ASN A 895 -51.28 -20.49 -4.99
N ALA A 896 -50.24 -21.09 -4.40
CA ALA A 896 -49.41 -20.40 -3.41
C ALA A 896 -48.68 -19.20 -4.02
N THR A 897 -48.76 -18.07 -3.31
CA THR A 897 -47.99 -16.87 -3.66
C THR A 897 -46.55 -17.00 -3.18
N LEU A 898 -45.66 -16.17 -3.71
CA LEU A 898 -44.27 -16.11 -3.20
C LEU A 898 -44.21 -15.79 -1.70
N SER A 899 -45.14 -14.98 -1.19
CA SER A 899 -45.28 -14.73 0.25
C SER A 899 -45.55 -16.01 1.04
N ASP A 900 -46.31 -16.95 0.50
CA ASP A 900 -46.64 -18.20 1.19
C ASP A 900 -45.42 -19.12 1.23
N HIS A 901 -44.63 -19.17 0.15
CA HIS A 901 -43.37 -19.95 0.10
C HIS A 901 -42.28 -19.41 1.03
N ILE A 902 -42.13 -18.09 1.14
CA ILE A 902 -41.21 -17.45 2.10
C ILE A 902 -41.62 -17.83 3.53
N LEU A 903 -42.93 -17.83 3.82
CA LEU A 903 -43.45 -18.18 5.14
C LEU A 903 -43.25 -19.64 5.51
N LEU A 904 -43.55 -20.56 4.59
CA LEU A 904 -43.35 -21.98 4.79
C LEU A 904 -41.88 -22.28 5.06
N SER A 905 -40.98 -21.69 4.25
CA SER A 905 -39.53 -21.83 4.43
C SER A 905 -39.05 -21.33 5.79
N LEU A 906 -39.55 -20.18 6.25
CA LEU A 906 -39.24 -19.66 7.58
C LEU A 906 -39.83 -20.55 8.69
N TRP A 907 -41.08 -20.99 8.53
CA TRP A 907 -41.79 -21.79 9.53
C TRP A 907 -41.18 -23.17 9.73
N ASP A 908 -40.92 -23.90 8.65
CA ASP A 908 -40.26 -25.21 8.68
C ASP A 908 -38.88 -25.10 9.32
N TYR A 909 -38.16 -24.01 9.02
CA TYR A 909 -36.87 -23.71 9.61
C TYR A 909 -36.91 -23.39 11.12
N TYR A 910 -37.88 -22.56 11.56
CA TYR A 910 -38.05 -22.28 13.00
C TYR A 910 -38.44 -23.53 13.79
N LYS A 911 -39.25 -24.42 13.19
CA LYS A 911 -39.67 -25.69 13.80
C LYS A 911 -38.48 -26.62 14.06
N GLU A 912 -37.48 -26.63 13.18
CA GLU A 912 -36.28 -27.47 13.31
C GLU A 912 -35.29 -26.96 14.38
N LYS A 913 -35.20 -25.65 14.60
CA LYS A 913 -34.21 -25.03 15.51
C LYS A 913 -34.73 -24.60 16.88
N LEU A 914 -36.05 -24.46 17.07
CA LEU A 914 -36.68 -24.18 18.38
C LEU A 914 -36.36 -25.22 19.47
N VAL A 915 -35.88 -26.41 19.08
CA VAL A 915 -35.47 -27.48 20.00
C VAL A 915 -34.08 -27.22 20.63
N ASN A 916 -33.26 -26.33 20.07
CA ASN A 916 -31.83 -26.20 20.38
C ASN A 916 -31.32 -24.77 20.68
N MET A 917 -32.19 -23.77 20.94
CA MET A 917 -31.73 -22.37 21.13
C MET A 917 -31.63 -21.91 22.59
N GLU A 918 -30.55 -21.21 22.94
CA GLU A 918 -30.34 -20.48 24.21
C GLU A 918 -31.08 -19.11 24.24
N ASP A 919 -31.39 -18.62 25.45
CA ASP A 919 -32.32 -17.51 25.75
C ASP A 919 -32.08 -16.17 24.99
N ILE A 920 -30.85 -15.85 24.59
CA ILE A 920 -30.51 -14.54 23.98
C ILE A 920 -31.09 -14.39 22.56
N TYR A 921 -31.17 -15.48 21.79
CA TYR A 921 -31.71 -15.48 20.42
C TYR A 921 -33.25 -15.47 20.38
N LEU A 922 -33.88 -15.82 21.51
CA LEU A 922 -35.33 -15.95 21.62
C LEU A 922 -36.05 -14.61 21.49
N THR A 923 -35.47 -13.51 22.00
CA THR A 923 -36.09 -12.18 21.99
C THR A 923 -36.23 -11.58 20.59
N THR A 924 -35.17 -11.66 19.78
CA THR A 924 -35.16 -11.16 18.38
C THR A 924 -36.05 -12.03 17.49
N ALA A 925 -35.99 -13.35 17.67
CA ALA A 925 -36.88 -14.29 16.98
C ALA A 925 -38.35 -14.05 17.34
N THR A 926 -38.67 -13.81 18.62
CA THR A 926 -40.04 -13.55 19.09
C THR A 926 -40.57 -12.22 18.54
N PHE A 927 -39.76 -11.15 18.52
CA PHE A 927 -40.15 -9.87 17.92
C PHE A 927 -40.38 -9.99 16.40
N PHE A 928 -39.52 -10.75 15.71
CA PHE A 928 -39.66 -11.03 14.29
C PHE A 928 -40.95 -11.81 13.98
N ILE A 929 -41.20 -12.89 14.73
CA ILE A 929 -42.43 -13.68 14.63
C ILE A 929 -43.66 -12.80 14.92
N CYS A 930 -43.63 -11.96 15.96
CA CYS A 930 -44.73 -11.04 16.25
C CYS A 930 -44.98 -10.02 15.13
N THR A 931 -43.92 -9.54 14.47
CA THR A 931 -44.00 -8.57 13.37
C THR A 931 -44.55 -9.22 12.12
N LEU A 932 -44.05 -10.40 11.76
CA LEU A 932 -44.60 -11.24 10.70
C LEU A 932 -46.08 -11.53 10.99
N VAL A 933 -46.43 -12.07 12.17
CA VAL A 933 -47.81 -12.36 12.58
C VAL A 933 -48.72 -11.11 12.51
N LYS A 934 -48.22 -9.91 12.80
CA LYS A 934 -48.97 -8.65 12.63
C LYS A 934 -49.20 -8.29 11.15
N VAL A 935 -48.19 -8.44 10.30
CA VAL A 935 -48.35 -8.29 8.84
C VAL A 935 -49.37 -9.30 8.30
N PHE A 936 -49.38 -10.53 8.84
CA PHE A 936 -50.28 -11.61 8.40
C PHE A 936 -51.69 -11.57 8.99
N LYS A 937 -51.92 -10.99 10.18
CA LYS A 937 -53.29 -10.74 10.69
C LYS A 937 -54.11 -9.86 9.74
N LYS A 938 -53.45 -9.03 8.91
CA LYS A 938 -54.08 -8.25 7.85
C LYS A 938 -54.53 -9.10 6.64
N LYS A 939 -53.90 -10.24 6.37
CA LYS A 939 -54.21 -11.16 5.24
C LYS A 939 -55.45 -12.03 5.50
N ARG A 940 -55.79 -12.31 6.76
CA ARG A 940 -57.03 -13.06 7.14
C ARG A 940 -58.27 -12.19 7.31
N SER A 941 -58.17 -10.87 7.15
CA SER A 941 -59.28 -9.92 7.31
C SER A 941 -59.76 -9.31 5.98
N TYR A 942 -59.26 -9.79 4.84
CA TYR A 942 -59.66 -9.39 3.49
C TYR A 942 -60.21 -10.58 2.72
#